data_AF-A0A2J7Q5Y5-F1
#
_entry.id   AF-A0A2J7Q5Y5-F1
#
_cell.length_a   1.000
_cell.length_b   1.000
_cell.length_c   1.000
_cell.angle_alpha   90.00
_cell.angle_beta   90.00
_cell.angle_gamma   90.00
#
_symmetry.space_group_name_H-M   'P 1'
#
loop_
_entity.id
_entity.type
_entity.pdbx_description
1 polymer ?
#
loop_
_entity_poly.entity_id
_entity_poly.type
_entity_poly.pdbx_seq_one_letter_code
_entity_poly.pdbx_strand_id
1 'polypeptide(L)'
;RSTEVCPQDVTYDESKPLNWKSTLRGSTCVSTELCLEGDGVPVHRKCSGDFIHGARWNKPSGKCINRNISHVTRSLYELALSSTSKNACYYEGLAGEVASLVSNPSLLTTADIYFVSRIMNELAKIKETIPSLTTIIHILNNVQKANGAYVKLSQTYFNSTNILLDSLQRLMERITIGSKYRDDGLLLAITSQIIVQVSDPIMSNVTGLVLLRNENISNSSPMPTHGYKSFEELTIKPLKTNDNNPDFLQNLNNVEVAVWVPEDVIMEYVKGDKNSSWYDHSPDCKNYMFSLLKNTENRPKIVIVVFYDDHIFQNIYKAENSLHFEHSSNGHDSIVVSRVVSVSIPGYSPDLPMPIPIVFRPLVNVSSIHGAKERQCTFWDFTYNSSSASSSLGGWSREGCVYAGNALSDTTKFGNISSLLNVLDVCVCTHLTHFSELLIGVQDRSTTAYGFVERDYHHKKALDIISLMGCSLSLFGVLGIAVTAIVFKSWRQKPGTKILLQLSLALGIQMVIFILSSADITECPTFEQTITCTIIGALLHYSILAAFAWMLITALLQFFRYVRVLGATRPPRFFLKAMIFGWVVPVIPVLLVLALAPSSYIPPSPESTILCYPSGLPLYFGILLPIGLIVATNLVVYVTIICSIAKIPNRRDICEGSPPLVLQQLRLGFVLFFLLGLSWLFGMMAALGAGFVFSYLFCVSGTVQGFVLFLFFVVCDPSTRNLWT
;
A
#
# COMPACT_ATOMS: atom_id res chain seq x y z
N ARG A 1 37.09 -8.05 -27.50
CA ARG A 1 35.89 -8.25 -26.66
C ARG A 1 34.71 -7.65 -27.41
N SER A 2 33.56 -8.32 -27.46
CA SER A 2 32.36 -7.69 -28.01
C SER A 2 31.97 -6.52 -27.10
N THR A 3 31.56 -5.39 -27.69
CA THR A 3 30.99 -4.25 -26.97
C THR A 3 29.50 -4.46 -26.66
N GLU A 4 28.89 -5.46 -27.27
CA GLU A 4 27.44 -5.68 -27.25
C GLU A 4 27.03 -6.90 -26.43
N VAL A 5 27.85 -7.95 -26.40
CA VAL A 5 27.49 -9.23 -25.77
C VAL A 5 28.62 -9.79 -24.91
N CYS A 6 28.24 -10.37 -23.76
CA CYS A 6 29.14 -11.23 -23.00
C CYS A 6 29.15 -12.62 -23.66
N PRO A 7 30.33 -13.19 -23.97
CA PRO A 7 30.45 -14.50 -24.62
C PRO A 7 29.96 -15.62 -23.71
N GLN A 8 29.73 -16.81 -24.27
CA GLN A 8 29.45 -18.00 -23.46
C GLN A 8 30.60 -18.25 -22.47
N ASP A 9 30.25 -18.63 -21.25
CA ASP A 9 31.20 -18.82 -20.15
C ASP A 9 30.74 -19.96 -19.23
N VAL A 10 31.64 -20.53 -18.45
CA VAL A 10 31.34 -21.59 -17.48
C VAL A 10 31.99 -21.23 -16.15
N THR A 11 31.19 -21.22 -15.08
CA THR A 11 31.67 -21.00 -13.71
C THR A 11 31.38 -22.21 -12.84
N TYR A 12 32.07 -22.34 -11.72
CA TYR A 12 31.86 -23.44 -10.78
C TYR A 12 31.35 -22.92 -9.45
N ASP A 13 30.27 -23.52 -8.93
CA ASP A 13 29.80 -23.33 -7.56
C ASP A 13 29.86 -24.66 -6.81
N GLU A 14 30.67 -24.72 -5.74
CA GLU A 14 30.95 -25.94 -4.97
C GLU A 14 31.14 -27.21 -5.83
N SER A 15 31.90 -27.11 -6.92
CA SER A 15 32.21 -28.16 -7.94
C SER A 15 31.12 -28.49 -8.98
N LYS A 16 29.96 -27.82 -8.96
CA LYS A 16 28.96 -27.92 -10.04
C LYS A 16 29.25 -26.89 -11.14
N PRO A 17 29.33 -27.30 -12.42
CA PRO A 17 29.45 -26.37 -13.54
C PRO A 17 28.12 -25.64 -13.77
N LEU A 18 28.20 -24.32 -13.90
CA LEU A 18 27.10 -23.43 -14.29
C LEU A 18 27.46 -22.82 -15.65
N ASN A 19 26.69 -23.14 -16.69
CA ASN A 19 26.92 -22.60 -18.03
C ASN A 19 26.08 -21.33 -18.27
N TRP A 20 26.70 -20.34 -18.90
CA TRP A 20 26.13 -19.05 -19.21
C TRP A 20 26.01 -18.87 -20.73
N LYS A 21 24.79 -18.62 -21.22
CA LYS A 21 24.57 -18.34 -22.64
C LYS A 21 25.06 -16.94 -23.00
N SER A 22 25.41 -16.74 -24.28
CA SER A 22 25.76 -15.41 -24.80
C SER A 22 24.62 -14.43 -24.53
N THR A 23 24.93 -13.29 -23.89
CA THR A 23 23.91 -12.38 -23.35
C THR A 23 24.25 -10.93 -23.67
N LEU A 24 23.23 -10.15 -24.03
CA LEU A 24 23.34 -8.73 -24.34
C LEU A 24 23.79 -7.91 -23.13
N ARG A 25 24.61 -6.89 -23.40
CA ARG A 25 25.11 -5.94 -22.40
C ARG A 25 23.93 -5.20 -21.77
N GLY A 26 23.85 -5.29 -20.45
CA GLY A 26 22.77 -4.76 -19.63
C GLY A 26 21.78 -5.82 -19.17
N SER A 27 21.71 -6.98 -19.84
CA SER A 27 20.78 -8.05 -19.49
C SER A 27 21.36 -9.02 -18.45
N THR A 28 20.45 -9.69 -17.75
CA THR A 28 20.76 -10.78 -16.81
C THR A 28 20.53 -12.12 -17.49
N CYS A 29 21.48 -13.05 -17.29
CA CYS A 29 21.37 -14.44 -17.72
C CYS A 29 21.20 -15.34 -16.51
N VAL A 30 20.28 -16.31 -16.59
CA VAL A 30 20.16 -17.40 -15.62
C VAL A 30 21.07 -18.56 -16.06
N SER A 31 21.59 -19.33 -15.10
CA SER A 31 22.35 -20.56 -15.41
C SER A 31 21.50 -21.53 -16.24
N THR A 32 22.12 -22.26 -17.16
CA THR A 32 21.36 -23.27 -17.91
C THR A 32 20.92 -24.43 -17.05
N GLU A 33 21.68 -24.75 -16.01
CA GLU A 33 21.36 -25.77 -15.02
C GLU A 33 20.34 -25.21 -14.02
N LEU A 34 19.40 -26.06 -13.61
CA LEU A 34 18.44 -25.71 -12.55
C LEU A 34 19.17 -25.59 -11.20
N CYS A 35 19.40 -24.34 -10.81
CA CYS A 35 20.11 -23.97 -9.61
C CYS A 35 19.42 -22.76 -8.97
N LEU A 36 18.94 -22.94 -7.75
CA LEU A 36 18.16 -21.94 -7.02
C LEU A 36 18.86 -21.53 -5.73
N GLU A 37 18.67 -20.27 -5.36
CA GLU A 37 19.02 -19.73 -4.05
C GLU A 37 18.00 -20.17 -2.98
N GLY A 38 18.31 -19.93 -1.70
CA GLY A 38 17.45 -20.32 -0.58
C GLY A 38 16.08 -19.63 -0.55
N ASP A 39 15.94 -18.50 -1.26
CA ASP A 39 14.72 -17.72 -1.44
C ASP A 39 13.97 -18.06 -2.75
N GLY A 40 14.44 -19.06 -3.51
CA GLY A 40 13.80 -19.53 -4.75
C GLY A 40 14.14 -18.69 -5.99
N VAL A 41 15.13 -17.82 -5.93
CA VAL A 41 15.64 -17.07 -7.10
C VAL A 41 16.61 -17.95 -7.90
N PRO A 42 16.49 -18.04 -9.24
CA PRO A 42 17.49 -18.71 -10.06
C PRO A 42 18.85 -18.03 -9.98
N VAL A 43 19.91 -18.82 -9.85
CA VAL A 43 21.29 -18.32 -9.88
C VAL A 43 21.55 -17.64 -11.22
N HIS A 44 22.04 -16.41 -11.16
CA HIS A 44 22.05 -15.53 -12.32
C HIS A 44 23.29 -14.66 -12.38
N ARG A 45 23.51 -14.03 -13.54
CA ARG A 45 24.70 -13.25 -13.82
C ARG A 45 24.35 -12.08 -14.74
N LYS A 46 24.73 -10.87 -14.35
CA LYS A 46 24.52 -9.67 -15.18
C LYS A 46 25.69 -9.51 -16.16
N CYS A 47 25.36 -9.33 -17.43
CA CYS A 47 26.32 -8.88 -18.43
C CYS A 47 26.43 -7.35 -18.34
N SER A 48 27.56 -6.83 -17.87
CA SER A 48 27.78 -5.38 -17.69
C SER A 48 28.91 -4.89 -18.59
N GLY A 49 29.16 -3.60 -18.61
CA GLY A 49 30.25 -3.00 -19.38
C GLY A 49 29.79 -1.73 -20.09
N ASP A 50 30.70 -1.14 -20.85
CA ASP A 50 30.50 0.08 -21.60
C ASP A 50 31.08 -0.08 -23.02
N PHE A 51 31.01 0.97 -23.82
CA PHE A 51 31.57 0.96 -25.16
C PHE A 51 33.12 0.99 -25.17
N ILE A 52 33.75 1.43 -24.07
CA ILE A 52 35.21 1.62 -23.99
C ILE A 52 35.91 0.31 -23.61
N HIS A 53 35.41 -0.39 -22.59
CA HIS A 53 36.01 -1.59 -22.00
C HIS A 53 35.37 -2.90 -22.53
N GLY A 54 34.26 -2.78 -23.26
CA GLY A 54 33.49 -3.88 -23.81
C GLY A 54 32.61 -4.59 -22.79
N ALA A 55 31.75 -5.49 -23.27
CA ALA A 55 30.88 -6.30 -22.42
C ALA A 55 31.71 -7.33 -21.62
N ARG A 56 31.42 -7.42 -20.32
CA ARG A 56 32.06 -8.31 -19.36
C ARG A 56 31.03 -8.92 -18.41
N TRP A 57 31.25 -10.16 -18.03
CA TRP A 57 30.43 -10.80 -17.02
C TRP A 57 30.78 -10.30 -15.62
N ASN A 58 29.74 -10.02 -14.82
CA ASN A 58 29.91 -9.83 -13.37
C ASN A 58 30.17 -11.18 -12.67
N LYS A 59 30.39 -11.18 -11.35
CA LYS A 59 30.39 -12.44 -10.59
C LYS A 59 28.96 -13.04 -10.60
N PRO A 60 28.81 -14.38 -10.60
CA PRO A 60 27.52 -15.01 -10.37
C PRO A 60 26.89 -14.48 -9.07
N SER A 61 25.61 -14.13 -9.14
CA SER A 61 24.78 -13.76 -8.00
C SER A 61 24.03 -14.99 -7.53
N GLY A 62 24.16 -15.29 -6.24
CA GLY A 62 23.54 -16.44 -5.60
C GLY A 62 24.48 -17.61 -5.36
N LYS A 63 24.04 -18.52 -4.48
CA LYS A 63 24.66 -19.81 -4.22
C LYS A 63 23.65 -20.92 -4.46
N CYS A 64 24.11 -22.03 -5.02
CA CYS A 64 23.29 -23.16 -5.39
C CYS A 64 22.82 -23.96 -4.17
N ILE A 65 21.65 -23.65 -3.63
CA ILE A 65 21.06 -24.37 -2.50
C ILE A 65 19.99 -25.31 -3.07
N ASN A 66 20.42 -26.41 -3.70
CA ASN A 66 19.52 -27.42 -4.31
C ASN A 66 18.82 -28.31 -3.25
N ARG A 67 18.23 -27.73 -2.20
CA ARG A 67 17.44 -28.47 -1.21
C ARG A 67 15.96 -28.21 -1.47
N ASN A 68 15.19 -29.29 -1.69
CA ASN A 68 13.73 -29.28 -1.81
C ASN A 68 13.15 -28.37 -2.91
N ILE A 69 13.67 -28.47 -4.15
CA ILE A 69 13.05 -27.81 -5.32
C ILE A 69 11.65 -28.40 -5.55
N SER A 70 10.64 -27.53 -5.70
CA SER A 70 9.26 -27.93 -5.92
C SER A 70 9.09 -28.71 -7.23
N HIS A 71 8.08 -29.60 -7.28
CA HIS A 71 7.74 -30.30 -8.52
C HIS A 71 7.36 -29.33 -9.63
N VAL A 72 6.59 -28.27 -9.31
CA VAL A 72 6.16 -27.24 -10.26
C VAL A 72 7.36 -26.57 -10.93
N THR A 73 8.34 -26.15 -10.15
CA THR A 73 9.55 -25.49 -10.66
C THR A 73 10.39 -26.40 -11.55
N ARG A 74 10.51 -27.69 -11.19
CA ARG A 74 11.23 -28.67 -12.02
C ARG A 74 10.53 -28.89 -13.36
N SER A 75 9.21 -29.08 -13.35
CA SER A 75 8.43 -29.26 -14.57
C SER A 75 8.50 -28.01 -15.47
N LEU A 76 8.31 -26.82 -14.92
CA LEU A 76 8.41 -25.57 -15.68
C LEU A 76 9.81 -25.37 -16.30
N TYR A 77 10.86 -25.72 -15.57
CA TYR A 77 12.23 -25.69 -16.10
C TYR A 77 12.43 -26.66 -17.28
N GLU A 78 11.96 -27.90 -17.17
CA GLU A 78 12.05 -28.91 -18.25
C GLU A 78 11.26 -28.48 -19.50
N LEU A 79 10.09 -27.87 -19.30
CA LEU A 79 9.29 -27.29 -20.38
C LEU A 79 9.99 -26.10 -21.04
N ALA A 80 10.61 -25.22 -20.25
CA ALA A 80 11.36 -24.08 -20.79
C ALA A 80 12.56 -24.52 -21.66
N LEU A 81 13.24 -25.62 -21.29
CA LEU A 81 14.35 -26.18 -22.07
C LEU A 81 13.92 -26.87 -23.37
N SER A 82 12.76 -27.52 -23.37
CA SER A 82 12.28 -28.34 -24.50
C SER A 82 11.61 -27.55 -25.63
N SER A 83 11.59 -26.22 -25.52
CA SER A 83 10.92 -25.27 -26.42
C SER A 83 11.56 -25.11 -27.82
N THR A 84 12.72 -25.71 -28.09
CA THR A 84 13.40 -25.64 -29.39
C THR A 84 12.97 -26.76 -30.33
N SER A 85 12.21 -26.43 -31.38
CA SER A 85 11.89 -27.24 -32.58
C SER A 85 10.86 -28.38 -32.42
N LYS A 86 9.55 -28.07 -32.35
CA LYS A 86 8.47 -29.08 -32.40
C LYS A 86 7.24 -28.59 -33.19
N ASN A 87 6.30 -29.51 -33.47
CA ASN A 87 5.10 -29.28 -34.31
C ASN A 87 3.98 -28.53 -33.57
N ALA A 88 3.03 -27.96 -34.33
CA ALA A 88 1.78 -27.33 -33.89
C ALA A 88 1.12 -27.89 -32.61
N CYS A 89 0.76 -29.19 -32.59
CA CYS A 89 0.06 -29.83 -31.47
C CYS A 89 0.86 -29.81 -30.16
N TYR A 90 2.19 -29.76 -30.24
CA TYR A 90 3.04 -29.69 -29.06
C TYR A 90 2.86 -28.36 -28.33
N TYR A 91 2.72 -27.24 -29.06
CA TYR A 91 2.61 -25.91 -28.44
C TYR A 91 1.25 -25.67 -27.78
N GLU A 92 0.18 -26.24 -28.32
CA GLU A 92 -1.12 -26.23 -27.66
C GLU A 92 -1.10 -27.06 -26.37
N GLY A 93 -0.52 -28.27 -26.42
CA GLY A 93 -0.30 -29.09 -25.23
C GLY A 93 0.60 -28.41 -24.19
N LEU A 94 1.67 -27.75 -24.63
CA LEU A 94 2.60 -26.99 -23.78
C LEU A 94 1.90 -25.89 -23.01
N ALA A 95 1.06 -25.09 -23.68
CA ALA A 95 0.29 -24.03 -23.02
C ALA A 95 -0.70 -24.62 -22.00
N GLY A 96 -1.38 -25.71 -22.34
CA GLY A 96 -2.28 -26.42 -21.42
C GLY A 96 -1.56 -26.96 -20.18
N GLU A 97 -0.39 -27.56 -20.35
CA GLU A 97 0.44 -28.07 -19.27
C GLU A 97 0.92 -26.95 -18.34
N VAL A 98 1.42 -25.84 -18.90
CA VAL A 98 1.78 -24.66 -18.11
C VAL A 98 0.57 -24.14 -17.33
N ALA A 99 -0.60 -24.02 -17.96
CA ALA A 99 -1.82 -23.56 -17.31
C ALA A 99 -2.22 -24.44 -16.10
N SER A 100 -2.00 -25.75 -16.19
CA SER A 100 -2.23 -26.69 -15.09
C SER A 100 -1.22 -26.54 -13.94
N LEU A 101 0.05 -26.32 -14.27
CA LEU A 101 1.13 -26.17 -13.29
C LEU A 101 0.98 -24.89 -12.48
N VAL A 102 0.49 -23.81 -13.10
CA VAL A 102 0.26 -22.52 -12.44
C VAL A 102 -1.14 -22.38 -11.81
N SER A 103 -1.92 -23.46 -11.72
CA SER A 103 -3.29 -23.44 -11.20
C SER A 103 -3.39 -22.98 -9.73
N ASN A 104 -2.35 -23.19 -8.92
CA ASN A 104 -2.28 -22.70 -7.55
C ASN A 104 -1.31 -21.52 -7.42
N PRO A 105 -1.80 -20.27 -7.46
CA PRO A 105 -0.96 -19.08 -7.49
C PRO A 105 -0.18 -18.85 -6.19
N SER A 106 -0.64 -19.38 -5.06
CA SER A 106 -0.01 -19.20 -3.74
C SER A 106 1.33 -19.94 -3.60
N LEU A 107 1.57 -20.95 -4.44
CA LEU A 107 2.78 -21.77 -4.45
C LEU A 107 3.83 -21.29 -5.45
N LEU A 108 3.50 -20.32 -6.30
CA LEU A 108 4.41 -19.81 -7.33
C LEU A 108 5.55 -19.03 -6.71
N THR A 109 6.77 -19.37 -7.11
CA THR A 109 8.02 -18.72 -6.70
C THR A 109 8.57 -17.80 -7.79
N THR A 110 9.61 -17.05 -7.47
CA THR A 110 10.32 -16.19 -8.44
C THR A 110 10.80 -16.98 -9.67
N ALA A 111 11.33 -18.19 -9.47
CA ALA A 111 11.75 -19.07 -10.55
C ALA A 111 10.60 -19.51 -11.45
N ASP A 112 9.44 -19.83 -10.88
CA ASP A 112 8.27 -20.28 -11.63
C ASP A 112 7.77 -19.16 -12.57
N ILE A 113 7.64 -17.93 -12.05
CA ILE A 113 7.21 -16.77 -12.84
C ILE A 113 8.22 -16.49 -13.98
N TYR A 114 9.52 -16.60 -13.69
CA TYR A 114 10.56 -16.48 -14.72
C TYR A 114 10.39 -17.53 -15.82
N PHE A 115 10.27 -18.82 -15.49
CA PHE A 115 10.12 -19.87 -16.50
C PHE A 115 8.82 -19.74 -17.30
N VAL A 116 7.71 -19.35 -16.65
CA VAL A 116 6.45 -19.03 -17.34
C VAL A 116 6.65 -17.90 -18.34
N SER A 117 7.33 -16.81 -17.96
CA SER A 117 7.62 -15.69 -18.88
C SER A 117 8.42 -16.13 -20.10
N ARG A 118 9.40 -17.03 -19.91
CA ARG A 118 10.24 -17.58 -20.98
C ARG A 118 9.42 -18.45 -21.93
N ILE A 119 8.59 -19.34 -21.40
CA ILE A 119 7.72 -20.22 -22.20
C ILE A 119 6.72 -19.38 -22.99
N MET A 120 6.08 -18.41 -22.35
CA MET A 120 5.14 -17.47 -23.00
C MET A 120 5.80 -16.68 -24.14
N ASN A 121 7.05 -16.25 -23.96
CA ASN A 121 7.80 -15.56 -25.02
C ASN A 121 8.11 -16.46 -26.21
N GLU A 122 8.46 -17.73 -25.98
CA GLU A 122 8.65 -18.68 -27.09
C GLU A 122 7.32 -18.98 -27.80
N LEU A 123 6.21 -19.13 -27.07
CA LEU A 123 4.86 -19.23 -27.65
C LEU A 123 4.51 -18.00 -28.50
N ALA A 124 4.92 -16.81 -28.05
CA ALA A 124 4.70 -15.56 -28.78
C ALA A 124 5.50 -15.47 -30.10
N LYS A 125 6.62 -16.19 -30.26
CA LYS A 125 7.44 -16.17 -31.49
C LYS A 125 6.93 -17.09 -32.61
N ILE A 126 6.14 -18.11 -32.29
CA ILE A 126 5.71 -19.14 -33.24
C ILE A 126 4.55 -18.64 -34.09
N LYS A 127 4.72 -18.54 -35.41
CA LYS A 127 3.73 -17.93 -36.31
C LYS A 127 2.56 -18.83 -36.69
N GLU A 128 2.74 -20.15 -36.65
CA GLU A 128 1.81 -21.11 -37.27
C GLU A 128 0.67 -21.57 -36.35
N THR A 129 0.85 -21.48 -35.04
CA THR A 129 -0.14 -21.96 -34.06
C THR A 129 -0.32 -21.00 -32.90
N ILE A 130 -1.58 -20.83 -32.51
CA ILE A 130 -1.98 -19.96 -31.40
C ILE A 130 -2.68 -20.85 -30.36
N PRO A 131 -2.18 -20.93 -29.12
CA PRO A 131 -2.90 -21.57 -28.04
C PRO A 131 -4.28 -20.91 -27.82
N SER A 132 -5.24 -21.66 -27.27
CA SER A 132 -6.55 -21.10 -26.95
C SER A 132 -6.42 -19.84 -26.08
N LEU A 133 -7.21 -18.80 -26.40
CA LEU A 133 -7.28 -17.56 -25.63
C LEU A 133 -7.53 -17.83 -24.15
N THR A 134 -8.43 -18.77 -23.84
CA THR A 134 -8.77 -19.14 -22.47
C THR A 134 -7.56 -19.67 -21.69
N THR A 135 -6.72 -20.47 -22.33
CA THR A 135 -5.49 -21.01 -21.74
C THR A 135 -4.48 -19.91 -21.46
N ILE A 136 -4.27 -19.00 -22.42
CA ILE A 136 -3.33 -17.88 -22.29
C ILE A 136 -3.73 -16.97 -21.13
N ILE A 137 -5.01 -16.58 -21.06
CA ILE A 137 -5.49 -15.70 -19.98
C ILE A 137 -5.47 -16.43 -18.64
N HIS A 138 -5.78 -17.73 -18.60
CA HIS A 138 -5.71 -18.49 -17.35
C HIS A 138 -4.31 -18.51 -16.75
N ILE A 139 -3.27 -18.68 -17.59
CA ILE A 139 -1.86 -18.59 -17.14
C ILE A 139 -1.60 -17.21 -16.52
N LEU A 140 -1.93 -16.14 -17.24
CA LEU A 140 -1.63 -14.79 -16.79
C LEU A 140 -2.45 -14.37 -15.57
N ASN A 141 -3.73 -14.78 -15.49
CA ASN A 141 -4.61 -14.56 -14.33
C ASN A 141 -4.01 -15.17 -13.06
N ASN A 142 -3.41 -16.35 -13.15
CA ASN A 142 -2.79 -16.97 -11.97
C ASN A 142 -1.43 -16.34 -11.63
N VAL A 143 -0.66 -15.88 -12.61
CA VAL A 143 0.55 -15.08 -12.35
C VAL A 143 0.18 -13.75 -11.67
N GLN A 144 -0.92 -13.09 -12.09
CA GLN A 144 -1.43 -11.88 -11.42
C GLN A 144 -1.78 -12.13 -9.95
N LYS A 145 -2.26 -13.34 -9.61
CA LYS A 145 -2.58 -13.72 -8.21
C LYS A 145 -1.39 -14.19 -7.39
N ALA A 146 -0.20 -14.31 -7.99
CA ALA A 146 0.98 -14.79 -7.29
C ALA A 146 1.43 -13.81 -6.19
N ASN A 147 2.30 -14.27 -5.28
CA ASN A 147 2.81 -13.39 -4.23
C ASN A 147 3.60 -12.20 -4.82
N GLY A 148 3.21 -10.98 -4.48
CA GLY A 148 3.79 -9.75 -5.03
C GLY A 148 5.30 -9.60 -4.78
N ALA A 149 5.84 -10.18 -3.71
CA ALA A 149 7.29 -10.19 -3.46
C ALA A 149 8.04 -10.98 -4.55
N TYR A 150 7.53 -12.16 -4.93
CA TYR A 150 8.13 -12.99 -5.98
C TYR A 150 7.93 -12.39 -7.37
N VAL A 151 6.76 -11.80 -7.64
CA VAL A 151 6.52 -11.04 -8.88
C VAL A 151 7.53 -9.90 -9.02
N LYS A 152 7.71 -9.10 -7.95
CA LYS A 152 8.69 -8.00 -7.92
C LYS A 152 10.12 -8.49 -8.13
N LEU A 153 10.55 -9.54 -7.44
CA LEU A 153 11.89 -10.11 -7.63
C LEU A 153 12.09 -10.62 -9.06
N SER A 154 11.08 -11.27 -9.63
CA SER A 154 11.14 -11.80 -11.01
C SER A 154 11.27 -10.69 -12.06
N GLN A 155 10.64 -9.54 -11.80
CA GLN A 155 10.75 -8.36 -12.66
C GLN A 155 12.10 -7.67 -12.47
N THR A 156 12.56 -7.53 -11.22
CA THR A 156 13.82 -6.86 -10.87
C THR A 156 15.04 -7.54 -11.50
N TYR A 157 15.12 -8.87 -11.40
CA TYR A 157 16.28 -9.59 -11.89
C TYR A 157 16.18 -9.99 -13.36
N PHE A 158 14.98 -10.28 -13.86
CA PHE A 158 14.80 -10.95 -15.15
C PHE A 158 13.87 -10.25 -16.14
N ASN A 159 13.28 -9.10 -15.78
CA ASN A 159 12.29 -8.39 -16.60
C ASN A 159 11.07 -9.27 -16.97
N SER A 160 10.73 -10.23 -16.10
CA SER A 160 9.74 -11.28 -16.39
C SER A 160 8.34 -10.74 -16.70
N THR A 161 7.88 -9.70 -16.01
CA THR A 161 6.50 -9.20 -16.19
C THR A 161 6.35 -8.42 -17.48
N ASN A 162 7.36 -7.62 -17.86
CA ASN A 162 7.36 -6.96 -19.16
C ASN A 162 7.41 -7.98 -20.31
N ILE A 163 8.18 -9.06 -20.16
CA ILE A 163 8.18 -10.17 -21.13
C ILE A 163 6.80 -10.80 -21.23
N LEU A 164 6.11 -11.01 -20.10
CA LEU A 164 4.74 -11.55 -20.09
C LEU A 164 3.74 -10.63 -20.79
N LEU A 165 3.81 -9.32 -20.53
CA LEU A 165 2.95 -8.30 -21.17
C LEU A 165 3.17 -8.26 -22.70
N ASP A 166 4.43 -8.18 -23.16
CA ASP A 166 4.77 -8.22 -24.59
C ASP A 166 4.35 -9.56 -25.24
N SER A 167 4.56 -10.68 -24.54
CA SER A 167 4.14 -11.99 -25.02
C SER A 167 2.63 -12.09 -25.19
N LEU A 168 1.87 -11.56 -24.22
CA LEU A 168 0.41 -11.50 -24.29
C LEU A 168 -0.02 -10.69 -25.51
N GLN A 169 0.50 -9.47 -25.68
CA GLN A 169 0.14 -8.59 -26.78
C GLN A 169 0.37 -9.26 -28.15
N ARG A 170 1.56 -9.84 -28.38
CA ARG A 170 1.89 -10.56 -29.62
C ARG A 170 1.00 -11.78 -29.85
N LEU A 171 0.60 -12.48 -28.78
CA LEU A 171 -0.36 -13.57 -28.89
C LEU A 171 -1.74 -13.06 -29.30
N MET A 172 -2.22 -11.97 -28.68
CA MET A 172 -3.53 -11.40 -28.98
C MET A 172 -3.65 -10.86 -30.40
N GLU A 173 -2.60 -10.22 -30.92
CA GLU A 173 -2.56 -9.69 -32.30
C GLU A 173 -2.83 -10.77 -33.36
N ARG A 174 -2.43 -12.01 -33.07
CA ARG A 174 -2.54 -13.14 -34.00
C ARG A 174 -3.87 -13.86 -33.88
N ILE A 175 -4.62 -13.69 -32.80
CA ILE A 175 -5.92 -14.35 -32.62
C ILE A 175 -6.83 -13.98 -33.80
N THR A 176 -7.38 -15.02 -34.42
CA THR A 176 -8.30 -14.92 -35.55
C THR A 176 -9.73 -14.95 -35.05
N ILE A 177 -10.54 -13.97 -35.44
CA ILE A 177 -11.97 -13.95 -35.19
C ILE A 177 -12.65 -14.66 -36.37
N GLY A 178 -13.05 -15.92 -36.14
CA GLY A 178 -13.82 -16.76 -37.06
C GLY A 178 -13.05 -17.59 -38.10
N SER A 179 -13.41 -18.87 -38.26
CA SER A 179 -14.04 -19.41 -39.49
C SER A 179 -14.56 -20.86 -39.31
N LYS A 180 -15.89 -21.07 -39.47
CA LYS A 180 -16.57 -22.08 -40.34
C LYS A 180 -18.09 -22.13 -40.09
N TYR A 181 -18.59 -21.63 -38.94
CA TYR A 181 -20.02 -21.51 -38.64
C TYR A 181 -20.25 -20.25 -37.79
N ARG A 182 -21.05 -19.30 -38.31
CA ARG A 182 -21.55 -18.05 -37.67
C ARG A 182 -20.75 -17.56 -36.44
N ASP A 183 -19.89 -16.57 -36.65
CA ASP A 183 -19.22 -15.86 -35.57
C ASP A 183 -19.68 -14.39 -35.59
N ASP A 184 -20.11 -13.86 -34.43
CA ASP A 184 -20.71 -12.51 -34.31
C ASP A 184 -19.66 -11.38 -34.32
N GLY A 185 -18.40 -11.71 -34.62
CA GLY A 185 -17.28 -10.77 -34.71
C GLY A 185 -16.74 -10.29 -33.36
N LEU A 186 -17.12 -10.94 -32.26
CA LEU A 186 -16.73 -10.57 -30.89
C LEU A 186 -16.31 -11.80 -30.10
N LEU A 187 -15.09 -11.76 -29.54
CA LEU A 187 -14.57 -12.75 -28.61
C LEU A 187 -14.34 -12.06 -27.26
N LEU A 188 -15.01 -12.55 -26.22
CA LEU A 188 -14.89 -12.02 -24.87
C LEU A 188 -14.45 -13.15 -23.94
N ALA A 189 -13.33 -12.95 -23.24
CA ALA A 189 -12.81 -13.88 -22.25
C ALA A 189 -12.64 -13.16 -20.91
N ILE A 190 -13.25 -13.73 -19.87
CA ILE A 190 -13.34 -13.12 -18.55
C ILE A 190 -12.73 -14.10 -17.54
N THR A 191 -11.81 -13.58 -16.74
CA THR A 191 -11.28 -14.27 -15.55
C THR A 191 -11.39 -13.34 -14.36
N SER A 192 -11.09 -13.84 -13.18
CA SER A 192 -11.15 -13.03 -11.96
C SER A 192 -10.26 -11.79 -11.94
N GLN A 193 -9.15 -11.78 -12.69
CA GLN A 193 -8.15 -10.71 -12.67
C GLN A 193 -7.88 -10.06 -14.03
N ILE A 194 -8.35 -10.66 -15.13
CA ILE A 194 -8.10 -10.18 -16.49
C ILE A 194 -9.35 -10.35 -17.34
N ILE A 195 -9.71 -9.31 -18.07
CA ILE A 195 -10.73 -9.33 -19.14
C ILE A 195 -10.01 -9.10 -20.46
N VAL A 196 -10.34 -9.88 -21.49
CA VAL A 196 -9.89 -9.67 -22.86
C VAL A 196 -11.09 -9.61 -23.79
N GLN A 197 -11.20 -8.52 -24.53
CA GLN A 197 -12.10 -8.36 -25.66
C GLN A 197 -11.28 -8.32 -26.95
N VAL A 198 -11.65 -9.15 -27.91
CA VAL A 198 -11.17 -9.07 -29.30
C VAL A 198 -12.40 -8.86 -30.19
N SER A 199 -12.53 -7.70 -30.82
CA SER A 199 -13.66 -7.38 -31.68
C SER A 199 -13.23 -6.99 -33.09
N ASP A 200 -14.03 -7.42 -34.07
CA ASP A 200 -14.07 -6.88 -35.42
C ASP A 200 -15.18 -5.82 -35.44
N PRO A 201 -14.85 -4.51 -35.44
CA PRO A 201 -15.85 -3.45 -35.37
C PRO A 201 -16.76 -3.41 -36.61
N ILE A 202 -16.35 -3.98 -37.74
CA ILE A 202 -17.15 -4.01 -38.98
C ILE A 202 -18.24 -5.09 -38.89
N MET A 203 -17.93 -6.22 -38.25
CA MET A 203 -18.88 -7.33 -38.08
C MET A 203 -19.77 -7.19 -36.85
N SER A 204 -19.17 -6.89 -35.70
CA SER A 204 -19.85 -6.87 -34.40
C SER A 204 -20.47 -5.52 -34.05
N ASN A 205 -20.05 -4.45 -34.72
CA ASN A 205 -20.31 -3.07 -34.34
C ASN A 205 -19.78 -2.70 -32.93
N VAL A 206 -18.87 -3.52 -32.36
CA VAL A 206 -18.29 -3.31 -31.02
C VAL A 206 -16.91 -2.66 -31.13
N THR A 207 -16.76 -1.51 -30.48
CA THR A 207 -15.52 -0.69 -30.48
C THR A 207 -14.88 -0.57 -29.10
N GLY A 208 -15.58 -1.00 -28.06
CA GLY A 208 -15.16 -0.81 -26.68
C GLY A 208 -15.84 -1.76 -25.70
N LEU A 209 -15.61 -1.53 -24.42
CA LEU A 209 -16.30 -2.21 -23.32
C LEU A 209 -16.53 -1.27 -22.15
N VAL A 210 -17.54 -1.59 -21.34
CA VAL A 210 -17.85 -0.92 -20.08
C VAL A 210 -17.99 -1.96 -18.96
N LEU A 211 -17.40 -1.65 -17.82
CA LEU A 211 -17.51 -2.40 -16.57
C LEU A 211 -18.46 -1.65 -15.63
N LEU A 212 -19.50 -2.33 -15.16
CA LEU A 212 -20.54 -1.78 -14.29
C LEU A 212 -20.54 -2.48 -12.93
N ARG A 213 -20.65 -1.68 -11.85
CA ARG A 213 -20.85 -2.16 -10.49
C ARG A 213 -22.29 -2.72 -10.32
N ASN A 214 -22.45 -3.81 -9.57
CA ASN A 214 -23.76 -4.40 -9.27
C ASN A 214 -24.49 -3.61 -8.16
N GLU A 215 -25.73 -3.19 -8.42
CA GLU A 215 -26.54 -2.35 -7.51
C GLU A 215 -27.03 -3.04 -6.23
N ASN A 216 -27.07 -4.38 -6.18
CA ASN A 216 -27.66 -5.11 -5.05
C ASN A 216 -26.86 -5.06 -3.72
N ILE A 217 -25.76 -4.30 -3.67
CA ILE A 217 -24.93 -4.09 -2.46
C ILE A 217 -25.15 -2.67 -1.88
N SER A 218 -26.15 -1.92 -2.37
CA SER A 218 -26.21 -0.46 -2.16
C SER A 218 -26.95 0.08 -0.92
N ASN A 219 -27.72 -0.71 -0.15
CA ASN A 219 -28.64 -0.09 0.84
C ASN A 219 -28.52 -0.50 2.32
N SER A 220 -27.44 -1.14 2.78
CA SER A 220 -27.26 -1.37 4.23
C SER A 220 -25.83 -1.43 4.76
N SER A 221 -24.84 -0.97 3.98
CA SER A 221 -23.46 -0.88 4.47
C SER A 221 -22.76 0.28 3.78
N PRO A 222 -21.93 1.08 4.48
CA PRO A 222 -20.97 1.93 3.80
C PRO A 222 -20.17 1.04 2.84
N MET A 223 -19.88 1.55 1.62
CA MET A 223 -19.15 0.83 0.55
C MET A 223 -18.12 -0.13 1.16
N PRO A 224 -18.04 -1.40 0.73
CA PRO A 224 -16.88 -2.18 1.09
C PRO A 224 -15.66 -1.40 0.59
N THR A 225 -14.78 -1.04 1.51
CA THR A 225 -13.41 -0.53 1.27
C THR A 225 -12.59 -1.47 0.36
N HIS A 226 -13.14 -2.64 0.09
CA HIS A 226 -12.72 -3.62 -0.89
C HIS A 226 -13.58 -3.42 -2.14
N GLY A 227 -13.03 -2.72 -3.14
CA GLY A 227 -13.52 -2.91 -4.51
C GLY A 227 -13.68 -4.41 -4.80
N TYR A 228 -14.69 -4.75 -5.57
CA TYR A 228 -15.08 -6.12 -5.94
C TYR A 228 -13.88 -7.06 -6.07
N LYS A 229 -13.79 -8.18 -5.33
CA LYS A 229 -12.56 -9.01 -5.24
C LYS A 229 -12.09 -9.62 -6.56
N SER A 230 -12.96 -9.57 -7.57
CA SER A 230 -12.83 -10.25 -8.84
C SER A 230 -13.72 -9.54 -9.86
N PHE A 231 -13.35 -9.61 -11.14
CA PHE A 231 -14.24 -9.19 -12.22
C PHE A 231 -15.55 -9.98 -12.27
N GLU A 232 -15.64 -11.14 -11.60
CA GLU A 232 -16.86 -11.95 -11.49
C GLU A 232 -18.03 -11.23 -10.76
N GLU A 233 -17.73 -10.16 -10.01
CA GLU A 233 -18.74 -9.40 -9.29
C GLU A 233 -19.20 -8.13 -10.05
N LEU A 234 -18.61 -7.85 -11.22
CA LEU A 234 -18.97 -6.74 -12.11
C LEU A 234 -19.80 -7.21 -13.32
N THR A 235 -20.70 -6.35 -13.79
CA THR A 235 -21.41 -6.56 -15.05
C THR A 235 -20.59 -5.99 -16.20
N ILE A 236 -20.22 -6.83 -17.16
CA ILE A 236 -19.40 -6.46 -18.33
C ILE A 236 -20.32 -6.32 -19.54
N LYS A 237 -20.25 -5.19 -20.26
CA LYS A 237 -21.03 -4.97 -21.50
C LYS A 237 -20.12 -4.47 -22.62
N PRO A 238 -20.23 -5.02 -23.84
CA PRO A 238 -19.55 -4.45 -25.01
C PRO A 238 -20.18 -3.10 -25.37
N LEU A 239 -19.35 -2.12 -25.74
CA LEU A 239 -19.78 -0.81 -26.24
C LEU A 239 -19.84 -0.82 -27.76
N LYS A 240 -21.01 -0.48 -28.31
CA LYS A 240 -21.18 -0.37 -29.76
C LYS A 240 -20.81 1.03 -30.24
N THR A 241 -20.48 1.16 -31.53
CA THR A 241 -20.15 2.46 -32.16
C THR A 241 -21.16 3.57 -31.86
N ASN A 242 -22.45 3.23 -31.75
CA ASN A 242 -23.53 4.18 -31.48
C ASN A 242 -23.72 4.51 -29.99
N ASP A 243 -23.17 3.69 -29.09
CA ASP A 243 -23.27 3.82 -27.64
C ASP A 243 -22.14 4.72 -27.07
N ASN A 244 -21.30 5.26 -27.95
CA ASN A 244 -20.08 6.02 -27.63
C ASN A 244 -20.35 7.49 -27.22
N ASN A 245 -21.62 7.87 -26.98
CA ASN A 245 -21.97 9.23 -26.54
C ASN A 245 -21.81 9.35 -24.99
N PRO A 246 -21.11 10.37 -24.46
CA PRO A 246 -21.06 10.65 -23.02
C PRO A 246 -22.42 10.67 -22.30
N ASP A 247 -23.53 11.00 -22.98
CA ASP A 247 -24.88 10.95 -22.40
C ASP A 247 -25.32 9.51 -22.05
N PHE A 248 -24.90 8.51 -22.83
CA PHE A 248 -25.16 7.10 -22.55
C PHE A 248 -24.43 6.63 -21.29
N LEU A 249 -23.18 7.08 -21.10
CA LEU A 249 -22.38 6.76 -19.92
C LEU A 249 -22.90 7.45 -18.65
N GLN A 250 -23.49 8.65 -18.76
CA GLN A 250 -24.14 9.33 -17.62
C GLN A 250 -25.38 8.60 -17.11
N ASN A 251 -26.14 7.97 -18.01
CA ASN A 251 -27.29 7.16 -17.62
C ASN A 251 -26.87 5.87 -16.87
N LEU A 252 -25.57 5.55 -16.86
CA LEU A 252 -25.01 4.41 -16.14
C LEU A 252 -24.37 4.89 -14.82
N ASN A 253 -25.19 5.00 -13.76
CA ASN A 253 -24.77 5.47 -12.44
C ASN A 253 -23.64 4.64 -11.77
N ASN A 254 -23.24 3.51 -12.36
CA ASN A 254 -22.35 2.50 -11.77
C ASN A 254 -21.13 2.14 -12.64
N VAL A 255 -20.73 2.98 -13.60
CA VAL A 255 -19.52 2.74 -14.41
C VAL A 255 -18.26 2.69 -13.53
N GLU A 256 -17.51 1.59 -13.60
CA GLU A 256 -16.19 1.40 -12.98
C GLU A 256 -15.06 1.77 -13.97
N VAL A 257 -15.13 1.23 -15.18
CA VAL A 257 -14.21 1.49 -16.30
C VAL A 257 -15.00 1.54 -17.58
N ALA A 258 -14.71 2.49 -18.47
CA ALA A 258 -15.19 2.45 -19.85
C ALA A 258 -14.06 2.83 -20.81
N VAL A 259 -13.96 2.14 -21.93
CA VAL A 259 -12.96 2.41 -22.96
C VAL A 259 -13.51 2.01 -24.32
N TRP A 260 -13.28 2.84 -25.34
CA TRP A 260 -13.66 2.55 -26.71
C TRP A 260 -12.72 3.23 -27.70
N VAL A 261 -12.62 2.65 -28.89
CA VAL A 261 -11.91 3.26 -30.01
C VAL A 261 -12.90 4.14 -30.80
N PRO A 262 -12.64 5.45 -30.97
CA PRO A 262 -13.50 6.33 -31.76
C PRO A 262 -13.63 5.87 -33.21
N GLU A 263 -14.80 6.11 -33.82
CA GLU A 263 -15.06 5.70 -35.19
C GLU A 263 -14.09 6.34 -36.19
N ASP A 264 -13.67 7.58 -35.95
CA ASP A 264 -12.73 8.30 -36.80
C ASP A 264 -11.37 7.59 -36.88
N VAL A 265 -10.89 6.98 -35.78
CA VAL A 265 -9.65 6.20 -35.73
C VAL A 265 -9.77 4.93 -36.57
N ILE A 266 -10.92 4.26 -36.48
CA ILE A 266 -11.21 3.06 -37.28
C ILE A 266 -11.28 3.41 -38.77
N MET A 267 -11.91 4.54 -39.09
CA MET A 267 -12.00 5.02 -40.46
C MET A 267 -10.64 5.38 -41.04
N GLU A 268 -9.75 6.00 -40.26
CA GLU A 268 -8.39 6.32 -40.70
C GLU A 268 -7.54 5.07 -40.94
N TYR A 269 -7.63 4.06 -40.07
CA TYR A 269 -7.04 2.74 -40.30
C TYR A 269 -7.46 2.16 -41.66
N VAL A 270 -8.75 2.30 -41.99
CA VAL A 270 -9.32 1.82 -43.25
C VAL A 270 -8.82 2.59 -44.49
N LYS A 271 -8.56 3.90 -44.37
CA LYS A 271 -8.06 4.70 -45.51
C LYS A 271 -6.69 4.21 -45.96
N GLY A 272 -5.85 3.78 -45.00
CA GLY A 272 -4.45 3.48 -45.24
C GLY A 272 -3.69 4.69 -45.81
N ASP A 273 -2.54 4.45 -46.43
CA ASP A 273 -1.67 5.48 -47.02
C ASP A 273 -2.17 5.99 -48.40
N LYS A 274 -3.45 5.76 -48.73
CA LYS A 274 -4.01 6.15 -50.03
C LYS A 274 -4.35 7.64 -49.98
N ASN A 275 -3.49 8.41 -50.63
CA ASN A 275 -3.49 9.88 -50.77
C ASN A 275 -4.69 10.41 -51.61
N SER A 276 -5.91 10.00 -51.30
CA SER A 276 -7.12 10.32 -52.05
C SER A 276 -7.92 11.44 -51.38
N SER A 277 -7.88 12.62 -51.99
CA SER A 277 -8.50 13.88 -51.51
C SER A 277 -10.03 13.96 -51.68
N TRP A 278 -10.74 12.84 -51.79
CA TRP A 278 -12.18 12.80 -52.12
C TRP A 278 -13.08 12.46 -50.92
N TYR A 279 -12.55 12.54 -49.69
CA TYR A 279 -13.33 12.36 -48.47
C TYR A 279 -14.28 13.54 -48.24
N ASP A 280 -15.39 13.54 -48.96
CA ASP A 280 -16.56 14.31 -48.61
C ASP A 280 -17.35 13.55 -47.53
N HIS A 281 -17.93 14.25 -46.56
CA HIS A 281 -18.67 13.69 -45.41
C HIS A 281 -20.03 13.05 -45.80
N SER A 282 -20.14 12.50 -47.02
CA SER A 282 -21.35 11.86 -47.52
C SER A 282 -21.58 10.49 -46.84
N PRO A 283 -22.75 10.27 -46.20
CA PRO A 283 -23.11 8.99 -45.58
C PRO A 283 -23.04 7.80 -46.54
N ASP A 284 -23.26 8.04 -47.83
CA ASP A 284 -23.27 7.00 -48.86
C ASP A 284 -21.86 6.46 -49.17
N CYS A 285 -20.84 7.33 -49.16
CA CYS A 285 -19.44 6.91 -49.31
C CYS A 285 -18.94 6.11 -48.09
N LYS A 286 -19.38 6.49 -46.89
CA LYS A 286 -19.07 5.77 -45.64
C LYS A 286 -19.61 4.34 -45.68
N ASN A 287 -20.89 4.17 -46.00
CA ASN A 287 -21.53 2.86 -46.10
C ASN A 287 -20.89 1.98 -47.19
N TYR A 288 -20.51 2.57 -48.33
CA TYR A 288 -19.82 1.86 -49.41
C TYR A 288 -18.43 1.34 -48.98
N MET A 289 -17.63 2.14 -48.28
CA MET A 289 -16.32 1.71 -47.77
C MET A 289 -16.42 0.59 -46.74
N PHE A 290 -17.37 0.67 -45.80
CA PHE A 290 -17.63 -0.43 -44.86
C PHE A 290 -18.08 -1.71 -45.58
N SER A 291 -18.87 -1.59 -46.65
CA SER A 291 -19.29 -2.74 -47.47
C SER A 291 -18.13 -3.41 -48.22
N LEU A 292 -17.14 -2.64 -48.67
CA LEU A 292 -15.94 -3.15 -49.34
C LEU A 292 -15.06 -3.97 -48.37
N LEU A 293 -14.88 -3.50 -47.14
CA LEU A 293 -14.05 -4.17 -46.13
C LEU A 293 -14.64 -5.48 -45.62
N LYS A 294 -15.97 -5.62 -45.63
CA LYS A 294 -16.66 -6.84 -45.22
C LYS A 294 -16.18 -8.09 -45.98
N ASN A 295 -15.62 -7.88 -47.18
CA ASN A 295 -15.11 -8.93 -48.06
C ASN A 295 -13.57 -8.99 -48.16
N THR A 296 -12.84 -8.23 -47.34
CA THR A 296 -11.37 -8.24 -47.32
C THR A 296 -10.83 -9.10 -46.18
N GLU A 297 -9.69 -9.78 -46.39
CA GLU A 297 -9.03 -10.57 -45.33
C GLU A 297 -8.42 -9.70 -44.22
N ASN A 298 -8.10 -8.42 -44.52
CA ASN A 298 -7.36 -7.53 -43.63
C ASN A 298 -8.28 -6.57 -42.86
N ARG A 299 -9.22 -7.13 -42.10
CA ARG A 299 -10.17 -6.35 -41.28
C ARG A 299 -9.49 -5.77 -40.04
N PRO A 300 -9.84 -4.54 -39.62
CA PRO A 300 -9.36 -3.99 -38.35
C PRO A 300 -9.81 -4.88 -37.21
N LYS A 301 -8.91 -5.10 -36.24
CA LYS A 301 -9.21 -5.80 -35.00
C LYS A 301 -8.95 -4.84 -33.85
N ILE A 302 -9.83 -4.82 -32.86
CA ILE A 302 -9.64 -4.05 -31.64
C ILE A 302 -9.45 -5.06 -30.52
N VAL A 303 -8.32 -4.96 -29.82
CA VAL A 303 -8.01 -5.78 -28.65
C VAL A 303 -7.97 -4.87 -27.44
N ILE A 304 -8.84 -5.13 -26.48
CA ILE A 304 -8.89 -4.44 -25.19
C ILE A 304 -8.63 -5.45 -24.10
N VAL A 305 -7.64 -5.18 -23.25
CA VAL A 305 -7.34 -5.99 -22.06
C VAL A 305 -7.51 -5.14 -20.83
N VAL A 306 -8.31 -5.58 -19.86
CA VAL A 306 -8.43 -4.89 -18.57
C VAL A 306 -7.84 -5.78 -17.49
N PHE A 307 -6.80 -5.29 -16.82
CA PHE A 307 -6.23 -5.91 -15.63
C PHE A 307 -6.89 -5.35 -14.39
N TYR A 308 -7.11 -6.22 -13.42
CA TYR A 308 -7.75 -5.87 -12.17
C TYR A 308 -6.89 -4.88 -11.36
N ASP A 309 -5.57 -5.03 -11.34
CA ASP A 309 -4.65 -4.15 -10.63
C ASP A 309 -3.27 -4.04 -11.33
N ASP A 310 -2.36 -3.29 -10.72
CA ASP A 310 -1.00 -3.05 -11.21
C ASP A 310 0.01 -4.14 -10.81
N HIS A 311 -0.45 -5.32 -10.37
CA HIS A 311 0.42 -6.31 -9.73
C HIS A 311 1.51 -6.90 -10.64
N ILE A 312 1.33 -6.90 -11.96
CA ILE A 312 2.39 -7.24 -12.93
C ILE A 312 3.12 -6.02 -13.50
N PHE A 313 2.68 -4.80 -13.19
CA PHE A 313 3.25 -3.52 -13.64
C PHE A 313 4.22 -2.96 -12.58
N GLN A 314 5.34 -3.65 -12.38
CA GLN A 314 6.27 -3.36 -11.28
C GLN A 314 7.22 -2.20 -11.60
N ASN A 315 6.99 -1.04 -11.00
CA ASN A 315 7.90 0.11 -11.11
C ASN A 315 9.11 -0.05 -10.17
N ILE A 316 10.23 -0.55 -10.70
CA ILE A 316 11.41 -0.98 -9.92
C ILE A 316 12.31 0.17 -9.45
N TYR A 317 12.35 1.30 -10.17
CA TYR A 317 13.22 2.43 -9.82
C TYR A 317 12.87 3.09 -8.46
N LYS A 318 11.75 2.71 -7.86
CA LYS A 318 11.38 2.99 -6.46
C LYS A 318 12.26 2.27 -5.42
N ALA A 319 12.95 1.18 -5.77
CA ALA A 319 13.59 0.28 -4.81
C ALA A 319 15.12 0.42 -4.66
N GLU A 320 15.85 0.90 -5.66
CA GLU A 320 17.32 1.01 -5.59
C GLU A 320 17.81 2.31 -4.90
N ASN A 321 17.01 3.38 -4.90
CA ASN A 321 17.40 4.67 -4.31
C ASN A 321 17.02 4.85 -2.83
N SER A 322 16.36 3.87 -2.20
CA SER A 322 16.00 3.94 -0.77
C SER A 322 17.15 3.61 0.19
N LEU A 323 18.33 3.23 -0.34
CA LEU A 323 19.53 2.99 0.48
C LEU A 323 20.58 4.11 0.43
N HIS A 324 20.56 5.01 -0.57
CA HIS A 324 21.45 6.18 -0.60
C HIS A 324 20.93 7.25 -1.56
N PHE A 325 20.04 8.16 -1.11
CA PHE A 325 20.05 9.58 -1.52
C PHE A 325 19.00 10.38 -0.70
N GLU A 326 19.46 11.06 0.35
CA GLU A 326 18.85 12.35 0.72
C GLU A 326 19.16 13.35 -0.39
N HIS A 327 18.18 14.18 -0.75
CA HIS A 327 18.23 15.26 -1.74
C HIS A 327 18.23 14.89 -3.23
N SER A 328 17.05 14.55 -3.75
CA SER A 328 16.61 15.07 -5.06
C SER A 328 15.21 15.66 -4.92
N SER A 329 15.13 16.98 -5.03
CA SER A 329 13.90 17.75 -5.15
C SER A 329 13.17 17.36 -6.43
N ASN A 330 12.00 16.68 -6.28
CA ASN A 330 10.96 16.35 -7.27
C ASN A 330 10.65 14.85 -7.47
N GLY A 331 11.12 13.96 -6.60
CA GLY A 331 10.62 12.58 -6.53
C GLY A 331 9.39 12.47 -5.63
N HIS A 332 8.19 12.69 -6.15
CA HIS A 332 6.95 12.41 -5.41
C HIS A 332 6.53 10.95 -5.62
N ASP A 333 6.32 10.21 -4.54
CA ASP A 333 5.79 8.84 -4.63
C ASP A 333 4.44 8.82 -5.34
N SER A 334 4.32 7.91 -6.31
CA SER A 334 3.08 7.65 -7.04
C SER A 334 2.54 6.26 -6.76
N ILE A 335 1.21 6.14 -6.71
CA ILE A 335 0.47 4.87 -6.60
C ILE A 335 -0.55 4.78 -7.72
N VAL A 336 -0.79 3.58 -8.25
CA VAL A 336 -1.89 3.35 -9.21
C VAL A 336 -3.21 3.34 -8.45
N VAL A 337 -4.19 4.12 -8.89
CA VAL A 337 -5.51 4.28 -8.24
C VAL A 337 -6.68 3.87 -9.14
N SER A 338 -6.38 3.25 -10.28
CA SER A 338 -7.35 2.72 -11.23
C SER A 338 -7.07 1.27 -11.61
N ARG A 339 -7.98 0.67 -12.38
CA ARG A 339 -7.68 -0.54 -13.17
C ARG A 339 -6.66 -0.20 -14.26
N VAL A 340 -5.94 -1.19 -14.75
CA VAL A 340 -5.03 -1.00 -15.90
C VAL A 340 -5.75 -1.43 -17.18
N VAL A 341 -5.86 -0.52 -18.15
CA VAL A 341 -6.55 -0.76 -19.41
C VAL A 341 -5.54 -0.76 -20.55
N SER A 342 -5.50 -1.82 -21.34
CA SER A 342 -4.70 -1.90 -22.54
C SER A 342 -5.58 -1.84 -23.78
N VAL A 343 -5.16 -1.05 -24.76
CA VAL A 343 -5.83 -0.96 -26.07
C VAL A 343 -4.78 -1.17 -27.14
N SER A 344 -5.06 -2.09 -28.08
CA SER A 344 -4.20 -2.32 -29.25
C SER A 344 -5.03 -2.59 -30.49
N ILE A 345 -4.52 -2.13 -31.64
CA ILE A 345 -5.11 -2.29 -32.96
C ILE A 345 -4.04 -2.97 -33.82
N PRO A 346 -4.09 -4.31 -34.00
CA PRO A 346 -3.06 -5.04 -34.74
C PRO A 346 -2.91 -4.47 -36.16
N GLY A 347 -1.67 -4.14 -36.56
CA GLY A 347 -1.36 -3.55 -37.86
C GLY A 347 -1.36 -2.02 -37.91
N TYR A 348 -1.68 -1.34 -36.80
CA TYR A 348 -1.56 0.11 -36.68
C TYR A 348 -0.30 0.53 -35.93
N SER A 349 0.18 1.76 -36.18
CA SER A 349 1.28 2.35 -35.40
C SER A 349 0.88 2.53 -33.94
N PRO A 350 1.80 2.42 -32.97
CA PRO A 350 1.51 2.77 -31.58
C PRO A 350 1.00 4.21 -31.44
N ASP A 351 1.46 5.14 -32.28
CA ASP A 351 1.03 6.53 -32.28
C ASP A 351 -0.30 6.69 -33.03
N LEU A 352 -1.26 7.33 -32.36
CA LEU A 352 -2.58 7.61 -32.91
C LEU A 352 -2.69 9.07 -33.38
N PRO A 353 -3.32 9.32 -34.54
CA PRO A 353 -3.60 10.66 -35.06
C PRO A 353 -4.68 11.38 -34.26
N MET A 354 -5.55 10.62 -33.58
CA MET A 354 -6.60 11.12 -32.69
C MET A 354 -6.60 10.31 -31.39
N PRO A 355 -6.83 10.96 -30.24
CA PRO A 355 -6.71 10.28 -28.98
C PRO A 355 -7.90 9.38 -28.66
N ILE A 356 -7.66 8.36 -27.84
CA ILE A 356 -8.71 7.48 -27.29
C ILE A 356 -9.13 7.93 -25.88
N PRO A 357 -10.43 7.92 -25.57
CA PRO A 357 -10.93 8.18 -24.24
C PRO A 357 -10.90 6.91 -23.38
N ILE A 358 -10.46 7.06 -22.14
CA ILE A 358 -10.45 6.04 -21.11
C ILE A 358 -11.06 6.65 -19.86
N VAL A 359 -12.15 6.05 -19.40
CA VAL A 359 -12.95 6.52 -18.27
C VAL A 359 -12.70 5.62 -17.08
N PHE A 360 -12.29 6.21 -15.97
CA PHE A 360 -12.08 5.55 -14.70
C PHE A 360 -13.04 6.11 -13.66
N ARG A 361 -13.61 5.25 -12.82
CA ARG A 361 -14.20 5.71 -11.57
C ARG A 361 -13.09 5.87 -10.54
N PRO A 362 -13.02 7.02 -9.86
CA PRO A 362 -12.04 7.21 -8.80
C PRO A 362 -12.24 6.16 -7.70
N LEU A 363 -11.23 5.33 -7.45
CA LEU A 363 -11.26 4.35 -6.36
C LEU A 363 -10.94 4.98 -5.01
N VAL A 364 -10.27 6.14 -5.01
CA VAL A 364 -9.85 6.87 -3.81
C VAL A 364 -10.03 8.37 -4.01
N ASN A 365 -10.62 9.05 -3.04
CA ASN A 365 -10.69 10.52 -3.03
C ASN A 365 -9.30 11.11 -2.77
N VAL A 366 -8.80 12.00 -3.65
CA VAL A 366 -7.46 12.63 -3.49
C VAL A 366 -7.32 13.32 -2.14
N SER A 367 -8.41 13.91 -1.66
CA SER A 367 -8.50 14.60 -0.36
C SER A 367 -8.36 13.67 0.85
N SER A 368 -8.51 12.35 0.69
CA SER A 368 -8.35 11.38 1.78
C SER A 368 -6.91 10.89 1.96
N ILE A 369 -6.00 11.17 1.01
CA ILE A 369 -4.60 10.75 1.09
C ILE A 369 -3.70 11.94 1.46
N HIS A 370 -3.14 11.90 2.67
CA HIS A 370 -2.27 12.95 3.19
C HIS A 370 -1.00 13.10 2.31
N GLY A 371 -0.81 14.30 1.77
CA GLY A 371 0.32 14.64 0.88
C GLY A 371 0.02 14.47 -0.61
N ALA A 372 -1.02 13.72 -1.00
CA ALA A 372 -1.39 13.57 -2.40
C ALA A 372 -1.77 14.93 -3.02
N LYS A 373 -1.08 15.29 -4.10
CA LYS A 373 -1.20 16.59 -4.75
C LYS A 373 -2.11 16.56 -5.98
N GLU A 374 -2.07 15.49 -6.76
CA GLU A 374 -2.72 15.45 -8.07
C GLU A 374 -2.93 14.01 -8.56
N ARG A 375 -4.02 13.77 -9.31
CA ARG A 375 -4.24 12.57 -10.14
C ARG A 375 -3.72 12.80 -11.54
N GLN A 376 -3.16 11.77 -12.14
CA GLN A 376 -2.58 11.88 -13.47
C GLN A 376 -2.78 10.63 -14.32
N CYS A 377 -3.17 10.87 -15.56
CA CYS A 377 -3.26 9.87 -16.60
C CYS A 377 -1.86 9.48 -17.06
N THR A 378 -1.56 8.18 -17.03
CA THR A 378 -0.25 7.66 -17.40
C THR A 378 -0.37 6.39 -18.22
N PHE A 379 0.75 5.99 -18.80
CA PHE A 379 0.90 4.73 -19.50
C PHE A 379 2.17 4.00 -19.10
N TRP A 380 2.20 2.69 -19.32
CA TRP A 380 3.35 1.85 -19.07
C TRP A 380 4.35 1.96 -20.23
N ASP A 381 5.46 2.64 -19.98
CA ASP A 381 6.58 2.76 -20.91
C ASP A 381 7.59 1.64 -20.65
N PHE A 382 7.67 0.69 -21.58
CA PHE A 382 8.65 -0.40 -21.55
C PHE A 382 10.10 0.07 -21.69
N THR A 383 10.34 1.31 -22.14
CA THR A 383 11.66 1.91 -22.41
C THR A 383 12.07 3.00 -21.42
N TYR A 384 11.28 3.19 -20.36
CA TYR A 384 11.43 4.27 -19.40
C TYR A 384 12.88 4.43 -18.91
N ASN A 385 13.41 5.66 -19.10
CA ASN A 385 14.74 6.11 -18.67
C ASN A 385 15.93 5.30 -19.24
N SER A 386 15.88 4.98 -20.53
CA SER A 386 16.96 4.29 -21.27
C SER A 386 18.28 5.09 -21.42
N SER A 387 18.33 6.34 -20.97
CA SER A 387 19.44 7.28 -21.22
C SER A 387 20.69 7.06 -20.34
N SER A 388 20.63 6.21 -19.32
CA SER A 388 21.79 5.89 -18.47
C SER A 388 21.90 4.40 -18.15
N ALA A 389 22.53 3.66 -19.07
CA ALA A 389 23.17 2.34 -18.89
C ALA A 389 22.39 1.21 -18.18
N SER A 390 22.11 0.14 -18.95
CA SER A 390 21.70 -1.23 -18.56
C SER A 390 20.20 -1.48 -18.32
N SER A 391 19.57 -2.20 -19.28
CA SER A 391 18.22 -2.80 -19.25
C SER A 391 17.07 -1.91 -18.78
N SER A 392 16.21 -1.48 -19.71
CA SER A 392 14.93 -0.87 -19.35
C SER A 392 14.04 -1.86 -18.60
N LEU A 393 13.62 -1.49 -17.39
CA LEU A 393 12.79 -2.30 -16.49
C LEU A 393 11.30 -1.87 -16.51
N GLY A 394 10.95 -0.91 -17.37
CA GLY A 394 9.61 -0.37 -17.50
C GLY A 394 9.22 0.61 -16.38
N GLY A 395 8.32 1.55 -16.69
CA GLY A 395 7.82 2.53 -15.72
C GLY A 395 6.60 3.29 -16.22
N TRP A 396 5.89 3.96 -15.30
CA TRP A 396 4.74 4.80 -15.66
C TRP A 396 5.20 6.17 -16.17
N SER A 397 4.77 6.55 -17.37
CA SER A 397 5.04 7.85 -18.02
C SER A 397 3.74 8.60 -18.31
N ARG A 398 3.81 9.93 -18.40
CA ARG A 398 2.66 10.82 -18.68
C ARG A 398 2.59 11.24 -20.16
N GLU A 399 3.63 10.95 -20.93
CA GLU A 399 3.76 11.44 -22.29
C GLU A 399 2.60 10.95 -23.17
N GLY A 400 1.97 11.87 -23.90
CA GLY A 400 0.82 11.56 -24.76
C GLY A 400 -0.50 11.26 -24.05
N CYS A 401 -0.60 11.42 -22.72
CA CYS A 401 -1.84 11.24 -21.96
C CYS A 401 -2.20 12.48 -21.13
N VAL A 402 -3.44 12.95 -21.23
CA VAL A 402 -3.92 14.14 -20.52
C VAL A 402 -5.29 13.93 -19.89
N TYR A 403 -5.58 14.66 -18.80
CA TYR A 403 -6.90 14.69 -18.19
C TYR A 403 -7.84 15.58 -19.01
N ALA A 404 -9.03 15.07 -19.37
CA ALA A 404 -9.96 15.78 -20.24
C ALA A 404 -10.40 17.14 -19.68
N GLY A 405 -10.52 17.28 -18.35
CA GLY A 405 -10.86 18.55 -17.70
C GLY A 405 -9.83 19.68 -17.90
N ASN A 406 -8.58 19.34 -18.19
CA ASN A 406 -7.51 20.31 -18.45
C ASN A 406 -7.29 20.55 -19.96
N ALA A 407 -7.87 19.72 -20.82
CA ALA A 407 -7.67 19.71 -22.29
C ALA A 407 -8.81 20.41 -23.06
N LEU A 408 -9.45 21.42 -22.44
CA LEU A 408 -10.68 22.10 -22.89
C LEU A 408 -10.64 22.77 -24.28
N SER A 409 -9.49 22.82 -24.96
CA SER A 409 -9.38 23.39 -26.31
C SER A 409 -9.52 22.38 -27.46
N ASP A 410 -9.37 21.07 -27.22
CA ASP A 410 -9.37 20.03 -28.29
C ASP A 410 -10.49 18.99 -28.13
N THR A 411 -11.34 19.13 -27.09
CA THR A 411 -12.42 18.20 -26.75
C THR A 411 -13.73 18.42 -27.51
N THR A 412 -13.80 19.40 -28.43
CA THR A 412 -15.01 19.69 -29.22
C THR A 412 -15.48 18.50 -30.07
N LYS A 413 -14.62 17.51 -30.32
CA LYS A 413 -14.93 16.28 -31.06
C LYS A 413 -15.54 15.15 -30.21
N PHE A 414 -15.43 15.20 -28.88
CA PHE A 414 -15.87 14.12 -28.00
C PHE A 414 -17.22 14.39 -27.27
N GLY A 415 -17.96 15.40 -27.72
CA GLY A 415 -19.23 15.80 -27.10
C GLY A 415 -19.05 16.55 -25.77
N ASN A 416 -20.16 16.88 -25.11
CA ASN A 416 -20.13 17.64 -23.86
C ASN A 416 -19.75 16.72 -22.67
N ILE A 417 -18.46 16.40 -22.52
CA ILE A 417 -17.92 15.54 -21.44
C ILE A 417 -17.97 16.24 -20.07
N SER A 418 -18.31 17.52 -20.00
CA SER A 418 -18.32 18.32 -18.77
C SER A 418 -19.16 17.72 -17.64
N SER A 419 -20.25 17.00 -17.96
CA SER A 419 -21.11 16.36 -16.95
C SER A 419 -20.56 15.03 -16.40
N LEU A 420 -19.61 14.38 -17.08
CA LEU A 420 -18.91 13.18 -16.57
C LEU A 420 -17.81 13.52 -15.56
N LEU A 421 -17.14 14.67 -15.75
CA LEU A 421 -15.96 15.10 -14.96
C LEU A 421 -16.24 15.35 -13.47
N ASN A 422 -17.50 15.45 -13.06
CA ASN A 422 -17.85 15.61 -11.63
C ASN A 422 -17.85 14.29 -10.85
N VAL A 423 -17.87 13.13 -11.55
CA VAL A 423 -18.04 11.79 -10.94
C VAL A 423 -17.00 10.79 -11.44
N LEU A 424 -16.52 10.94 -12.67
CA LEU A 424 -15.60 10.02 -13.35
C LEU A 424 -14.37 10.78 -13.86
N ASP A 425 -13.22 10.13 -13.81
CA ASP A 425 -11.98 10.61 -14.36
C ASP A 425 -11.85 10.18 -15.82
N VAL A 426 -11.60 11.13 -16.71
CA VAL A 426 -11.50 10.88 -18.16
C VAL A 426 -10.09 11.20 -18.63
N CYS A 427 -9.37 10.14 -19.00
CA CYS A 427 -8.05 10.20 -19.60
C CYS A 427 -8.14 10.14 -21.13
N VAL A 428 -7.37 10.99 -21.79
CA VAL A 428 -7.34 11.11 -23.26
C VAL A 428 -5.89 10.88 -23.68
N CYS A 429 -5.64 9.79 -24.41
CA CYS A 429 -4.29 9.33 -24.76
C CYS A 429 -4.08 9.19 -26.27
N THR A 430 -2.92 9.59 -26.79
CA THR A 430 -2.59 9.62 -28.23
C THR A 430 -1.78 8.42 -28.71
N HIS A 431 -1.73 7.34 -27.94
CA HIS A 431 -1.04 6.11 -28.35
C HIS A 431 -1.80 4.86 -27.87
N LEU A 432 -1.31 3.68 -28.27
CA LEU A 432 -1.88 2.37 -27.94
C LEU A 432 -0.91 1.59 -27.05
N THR A 433 -1.17 1.53 -25.74
CA THR A 433 -0.30 0.84 -24.76
C THR A 433 -1.12 0.28 -23.59
N HIS A 434 -0.59 0.34 -22.36
CA HIS A 434 -1.28 0.03 -21.10
C HIS A 434 -1.44 1.32 -20.30
N PHE A 435 -2.66 1.68 -19.92
CA PHE A 435 -3.02 2.95 -19.30
C PHE A 435 -3.50 2.77 -17.87
N SER A 436 -3.14 3.71 -17.01
CA SER A 436 -3.68 3.79 -15.65
C SER A 436 -3.63 5.21 -15.11
N GLU A 437 -4.43 5.46 -14.07
CA GLU A 437 -4.39 6.69 -13.30
C GLU A 437 -3.49 6.52 -12.08
N LEU A 438 -2.58 7.49 -11.89
CA LEU A 438 -1.66 7.56 -10.76
C LEU A 438 -2.04 8.71 -9.85
N LEU A 439 -1.91 8.48 -8.55
CA LEU A 439 -1.95 9.53 -7.54
C LEU A 439 -0.55 9.87 -7.07
N ILE A 440 -0.17 11.15 -7.13
CA ILE A 440 1.19 11.62 -6.85
C ILE A 440 1.23 12.44 -5.56
N GLY A 441 2.34 12.36 -4.84
CA GLY A 441 2.61 13.15 -3.64
C GLY A 441 2.36 12.39 -2.34
N VAL A 442 2.12 11.08 -2.41
CA VAL A 442 1.90 10.27 -1.21
C VAL A 442 3.15 10.34 -0.32
N GLN A 443 3.06 10.97 0.85
CA GLN A 443 4.21 11.04 1.75
C GLN A 443 4.40 9.66 2.39
N ASP A 444 5.53 9.03 2.10
CA ASP A 444 5.83 7.63 2.42
C ASP A 444 5.55 7.27 3.88
N ARG A 445 4.57 6.39 4.08
CA ARG A 445 4.55 5.44 5.20
C ARG A 445 4.21 4.08 4.61
N SER A 446 5.22 3.45 4.02
CA SER A 446 5.28 2.05 3.59
C SER A 446 4.37 1.66 2.41
N THR A 447 4.99 1.57 1.24
CA THR A 447 4.52 0.95 -0.02
C THR A 447 3.85 -0.43 0.14
N THR A 448 2.57 -0.54 -0.24
CA THR A 448 1.91 -1.59 -1.08
C THR A 448 0.37 -1.40 -1.03
N ALA A 449 -0.21 -0.74 -2.04
CA ALA A 449 -1.44 0.05 -1.90
C ALA A 449 -2.81 -0.66 -2.00
N TYR A 450 -2.91 -2.00 -2.00
CA TYR A 450 -4.21 -2.66 -1.83
C TYR A 450 -4.22 -3.69 -0.69
N GLY A 451 -3.19 -4.54 -0.60
CA GLY A 451 -3.05 -5.48 0.53
C GLY A 451 -2.69 -4.80 1.87
N PHE A 452 -2.07 -3.62 1.85
CA PHE A 452 -1.75 -2.89 3.09
C PHE A 452 -2.92 -2.03 3.58
N VAL A 453 -3.81 -1.53 2.70
CA VAL A 453 -5.01 -0.77 3.12
C VAL A 453 -5.99 -1.68 3.89
N GLU A 454 -6.16 -2.93 3.45
CA GLU A 454 -6.90 -3.97 4.17
C GLU A 454 -6.24 -4.30 5.52
N ARG A 455 -4.91 -4.43 5.55
CA ARG A 455 -4.14 -4.66 6.78
C ARG A 455 -4.25 -3.48 7.75
N ASP A 456 -4.20 -2.24 7.25
CA ASP A 456 -4.21 -1.02 8.03
C ASP A 456 -5.62 -0.72 8.59
N TYR A 457 -6.70 -1.08 7.87
CA TYR A 457 -8.07 -1.05 8.41
C TYR A 457 -8.28 -2.05 9.54
N HIS A 458 -7.87 -3.31 9.34
CA HIS A 458 -7.97 -4.33 10.40
C HIS A 458 -7.10 -3.99 11.61
N HIS A 459 -5.91 -3.40 11.40
CA HIS A 459 -5.09 -2.90 12.48
C HIS A 459 -5.76 -1.74 13.21
N LYS A 460 -6.22 -0.70 12.50
CA LYS A 460 -6.92 0.45 13.11
C LYS A 460 -8.13 0.01 13.93
N LYS A 461 -9.02 -0.81 13.35
CA LYS A 461 -10.19 -1.35 14.04
C LYS A 461 -9.83 -2.20 15.26
N ALA A 462 -8.77 -3.02 15.17
CA ALA A 462 -8.30 -3.80 16.31
C ALA A 462 -7.72 -2.90 17.41
N LEU A 463 -6.95 -1.86 17.07
CA LEU A 463 -6.43 -0.90 18.03
C LEU A 463 -7.56 -0.10 18.70
N ASP A 464 -8.61 0.26 17.98
CA ASP A 464 -9.78 0.95 18.53
C ASP A 464 -10.52 0.08 19.55
N ILE A 465 -10.77 -1.20 19.23
CA ILE A 465 -11.41 -2.15 20.15
C ILE A 465 -10.55 -2.36 21.41
N ILE A 466 -9.25 -2.59 21.23
CA ILE A 466 -8.31 -2.78 22.34
C ILE A 466 -8.29 -1.53 23.22
N SER A 467 -8.24 -0.35 22.61
CA SER A 467 -8.16 0.90 23.34
C SER A 467 -9.47 1.22 24.06
N LEU A 468 -10.63 0.94 23.45
CA LEU A 468 -11.93 1.08 24.09
C LEU A 468 -12.08 0.17 25.31
N MET A 469 -11.71 -1.11 25.18
CA MET A 469 -11.73 -2.07 26.29
C MET A 469 -10.76 -1.67 27.40
N GLY A 470 -9.54 -1.29 27.05
CA GLY A 470 -8.52 -0.86 28.01
C GLY A 470 -8.88 0.44 28.74
N CYS A 471 -9.36 1.46 28.01
CA CYS A 471 -9.80 2.72 28.60
C CYS A 471 -10.98 2.51 29.57
N SER A 472 -11.95 1.67 29.21
CA SER A 472 -13.09 1.34 30.08
C SER A 472 -12.64 0.67 31.39
N LEU A 473 -11.73 -0.31 31.29
CA LEU A 473 -11.15 -0.99 32.46
C LEU A 473 -10.34 -0.04 33.34
N SER A 474 -9.58 0.87 32.73
CA SER A 474 -8.78 1.87 33.42
C SER A 474 -9.63 2.93 34.13
N LEU A 475 -10.73 3.35 33.51
CA LEU A 475 -11.70 4.25 34.13
C LEU A 475 -12.32 3.61 35.37
N PHE A 476 -12.68 2.32 35.29
CA PHE A 476 -13.14 1.55 36.47
C PHE A 476 -12.11 1.58 37.61
N GLY A 477 -10.83 1.36 37.30
CA GLY A 477 -9.75 1.45 38.29
C GLY A 477 -9.62 2.84 38.92
N VAL A 478 -9.59 3.90 38.11
CA VAL A 478 -9.49 5.29 38.59
C VAL A 478 -10.69 5.65 39.47
N LEU A 479 -11.90 5.21 39.11
CA LEU A 479 -13.10 5.39 39.93
C LEU A 479 -12.95 4.68 41.29
N GLY A 480 -12.43 3.46 41.33
CA GLY A 480 -12.14 2.75 42.58
C GLY A 480 -11.16 3.49 43.50
N ILE A 481 -10.11 4.11 42.93
CA ILE A 481 -9.18 4.98 43.66
C ILE A 481 -9.91 6.21 44.23
N ALA A 482 -10.76 6.85 43.42
CA ALA A 482 -11.53 8.02 43.84
C ALA A 482 -12.51 7.68 44.98
N VAL A 483 -13.25 6.58 44.86
CA VAL A 483 -14.16 6.08 45.91
C VAL A 483 -13.39 5.82 47.21
N THR A 484 -12.22 5.16 47.14
CA THR A 484 -11.37 4.93 48.31
C THR A 484 -10.94 6.24 48.99
N ALA A 485 -10.62 7.29 48.22
CA ALA A 485 -10.30 8.61 48.76
C ALA A 485 -11.49 9.34 49.40
N ILE A 486 -12.70 9.12 48.89
CA ILE A 486 -13.92 9.73 49.42
C ILE A 486 -14.28 9.07 50.75
N VAL A 487 -14.23 7.73 50.82
CA VAL A 487 -14.60 6.95 52.01
C VAL A 487 -13.57 7.13 53.14
N PHE A 488 -12.27 7.08 52.83
CA PHE A 488 -11.22 7.07 53.86
C PHE A 488 -10.42 8.37 53.89
N LYS A 489 -10.86 9.30 54.75
CA LYS A 489 -10.18 10.59 54.97
C LYS A 489 -8.72 10.43 55.43
N SER A 490 -8.43 9.42 56.27
CA SER A 490 -7.07 9.11 56.75
C SER A 490 -6.14 8.68 55.61
N TRP A 491 -6.67 7.95 54.62
CA TRP A 491 -5.92 7.55 53.43
C TRP A 491 -5.67 8.74 52.49
N ARG A 492 -6.69 9.57 52.23
CA ARG A 492 -6.62 10.77 51.37
C ARG A 492 -5.61 11.81 51.87
N GLN A 493 -5.41 11.92 53.19
CA GLN A 493 -4.48 12.90 53.76
C GLN A 493 -3.00 12.56 53.55
N LYS A 494 -2.67 11.29 53.22
CA LYS A 494 -1.29 10.86 52.97
C LYS A 494 -0.68 11.67 51.81
N PRO A 495 0.53 12.23 51.97
CA PRO A 495 1.14 13.07 50.94
C PRO A 495 1.39 12.37 49.59
N GLY A 496 1.63 11.05 49.58
CA GLY A 496 1.75 10.26 48.35
C GLY A 496 0.40 10.05 47.66
N THR A 497 -0.65 9.78 48.44
CA THR A 497 -2.02 9.62 47.94
C THR A 497 -2.56 10.90 47.31
N LYS A 498 -2.22 12.08 47.84
CA LYS A 498 -2.61 13.35 47.22
C LYS A 498 -2.05 13.52 45.80
N ILE A 499 -0.82 13.06 45.55
CA ILE A 499 -0.19 13.09 44.21
C ILE A 499 -0.80 12.02 43.31
N LEU A 500 -1.02 10.81 43.85
CA LEU A 500 -1.70 9.72 43.15
C LEU A 500 -3.09 10.13 42.66
N LEU A 501 -3.86 10.86 43.46
CA LEU A 501 -5.18 11.35 43.07
C LEU A 501 -5.15 12.37 41.92
N GLN A 502 -4.10 13.18 41.85
CA GLN A 502 -3.93 14.13 40.73
C GLN A 502 -3.50 13.41 39.45
N LEU A 503 -2.61 12.42 39.56
CA LEU A 503 -2.25 11.54 38.44
C LEU A 503 -3.46 10.76 37.94
N SER A 504 -4.26 10.17 38.84
CA SER A 504 -5.47 9.43 38.46
C SER A 504 -6.53 10.35 37.83
N LEU A 505 -6.62 11.60 38.29
CA LEU A 505 -7.49 12.59 37.67
C LEU A 505 -7.04 12.94 36.25
N ALA A 506 -5.74 13.18 36.03
CA ALA A 506 -5.21 13.45 34.70
C ALA A 506 -5.43 12.27 33.73
N LEU A 507 -5.16 11.05 34.17
CA LEU A 507 -5.42 9.83 33.39
C LEU A 507 -6.92 9.63 33.14
N GLY A 508 -7.78 9.86 34.14
CA GLY A 508 -9.23 9.76 33.98
C GLY A 508 -9.78 10.74 32.94
N ILE A 509 -9.33 12.00 32.96
CA ILE A 509 -9.67 13.01 31.95
C ILE A 509 -9.22 12.55 30.56
N GLN A 510 -7.98 12.06 30.44
CA GLN A 510 -7.44 11.55 29.18
C GLN A 510 -8.29 10.40 28.61
N MET A 511 -8.65 9.41 29.44
CA MET A 511 -9.45 8.26 28.99
C MET A 511 -10.87 8.66 28.60
N VAL A 512 -11.50 9.58 29.33
CA VAL A 512 -12.84 10.12 28.99
C VAL A 512 -12.79 10.85 27.65
N ILE A 513 -11.81 11.73 27.43
CA ILE A 513 -11.65 12.43 26.15
C ILE A 513 -11.39 11.43 25.01
N PHE A 514 -10.58 10.41 25.25
CA PHE A 514 -10.31 9.37 24.25
C PHE A 514 -11.58 8.59 23.87
N ILE A 515 -12.41 8.21 24.86
CA ILE A 515 -13.69 7.54 24.61
C ILE A 515 -14.66 8.48 23.86
N LEU A 516 -14.78 9.74 24.28
CA LEU A 516 -15.61 10.74 23.61
C LEU A 516 -15.16 11.02 22.17
N SER A 517 -13.86 10.98 21.90
CA SER A 517 -13.33 11.10 20.54
C SER A 517 -13.57 9.85 19.69
N SER A 518 -13.88 8.70 20.31
CA SER A 518 -14.14 7.43 19.61
C SER A 518 -15.63 7.13 19.42
N ALA A 519 -16.50 7.73 20.22
CA ALA A 519 -17.95 7.57 20.14
C ALA A 519 -18.57 8.68 19.29
N ASP A 520 -19.19 8.32 18.17
CA ASP A 520 -20.04 9.17 17.31
C ASP A 520 -19.45 10.51 16.85
N ILE A 521 -18.49 10.46 15.91
CA ILE A 521 -18.39 11.46 14.84
C ILE A 521 -18.76 10.77 13.53
N THR A 522 -19.93 10.15 13.53
CA THR A 522 -20.60 9.62 12.33
C THR A 522 -21.63 10.66 11.92
N GLU A 523 -21.44 11.21 10.72
CA GLU A 523 -22.33 12.07 9.92
C GLU A 523 -21.87 13.54 9.72
N CYS A 524 -21.47 13.80 8.46
CA CYS A 524 -21.24 15.05 7.72
C CYS A 524 -20.59 16.27 8.43
N PRO A 525 -19.44 16.79 7.96
CA PRO A 525 -18.78 17.95 8.57
C PRO A 525 -19.54 19.25 8.24
N THR A 526 -20.24 19.78 9.24
CA THR A 526 -20.61 21.19 9.30
C THR A 526 -19.46 22.01 9.92
N PHE A 527 -19.48 23.33 9.73
CA PHE A 527 -18.48 24.27 10.31
C PHE A 527 -18.33 24.11 11.84
N GLU A 528 -19.38 23.69 12.55
CA GLU A 528 -19.35 23.46 14.01
C GLU A 528 -18.54 22.22 14.43
N GLN A 529 -18.49 21.17 13.61
CA GLN A 529 -17.72 19.94 13.92
C GLN A 529 -16.20 20.18 13.87
N THR A 530 -15.74 21.15 13.05
CA THR A 530 -14.31 21.49 12.93
C THR A 530 -13.77 22.15 14.21
N ILE A 531 -14.57 23.05 14.80
CA ILE A 531 -14.26 23.70 16.08
C ILE A 531 -14.27 22.65 17.20
N THR A 532 -15.26 21.76 17.19
CA THR A 532 -15.41 20.68 18.18
C THR A 532 -14.20 19.73 18.16
N CYS A 533 -13.74 19.31 16.98
CA CYS A 533 -12.57 18.46 16.85
C CYS A 533 -11.28 19.16 17.30
N THR A 534 -11.12 20.44 16.96
CA THR A 534 -9.97 21.24 17.43
C THR A 534 -9.94 21.34 18.95
N ILE A 535 -11.09 21.55 19.59
CA ILE A 535 -11.21 21.59 21.06
C ILE A 535 -10.91 20.23 21.68
N ILE A 536 -11.52 19.15 21.17
CA ILE A 536 -11.28 17.78 21.65
C ILE A 536 -9.80 17.41 21.52
N GLY A 537 -9.18 17.72 20.39
CA GLY A 537 -7.77 17.43 20.15
C GLY A 537 -6.82 18.26 21.02
N ALA A 538 -7.14 19.52 21.28
CA ALA A 538 -6.39 20.35 22.22
C ALA A 538 -6.52 19.86 23.67
N LEU A 539 -7.72 19.44 24.08
CA LEU A 539 -7.96 18.84 25.40
C LEU A 539 -7.24 17.50 25.56
N LEU A 540 -7.23 16.67 24.51
CA LEU A 540 -6.50 15.41 24.49
C LEU A 540 -4.99 15.64 24.62
N HIS A 541 -4.44 16.56 23.81
CA HIS A 541 -3.03 16.97 23.88
C HIS A 541 -2.66 17.47 25.29
N TYR A 542 -3.45 18.36 25.87
CA TYR A 542 -3.24 18.85 27.24
C TYR A 542 -3.26 17.72 28.27
N SER A 543 -4.26 16.83 28.20
CA SER A 543 -4.43 15.75 29.16
C SER A 543 -3.25 14.76 29.15
N ILE A 544 -2.69 14.47 27.97
CA ILE A 544 -1.48 13.65 27.81
C ILE A 544 -0.30 14.32 28.52
N LEU A 545 -0.02 15.60 28.21
CA LEU A 545 1.12 16.31 28.81
C LEU A 545 0.95 16.47 30.33
N ALA A 546 -0.28 16.69 30.81
CA ALA A 546 -0.58 16.74 32.24
C ALA A 546 -0.35 15.40 32.93
N ALA A 547 -0.78 14.28 32.33
CA ALA A 547 -0.47 12.95 32.83
C ALA A 547 1.05 12.76 32.96
N PHE A 548 1.82 13.10 31.93
CA PHE A 548 3.29 13.03 31.97
C PHE A 548 3.94 13.90 33.05
N ALA A 549 3.47 15.13 33.23
CA ALA A 549 3.96 16.00 34.29
C ALA A 549 3.70 15.38 35.69
N TRP A 550 2.52 14.80 35.90
CA TRP A 550 2.19 14.07 37.14
C TRP A 550 2.97 12.78 37.32
N MET A 551 3.30 12.07 36.23
CA MET A 551 4.20 10.91 36.26
C MET A 551 5.61 11.33 36.70
N LEU A 552 6.14 12.44 36.19
CA LEU A 552 7.43 13.00 36.61
C LEU A 552 7.42 13.43 38.08
N ILE A 553 6.37 14.11 38.54
CA ILE A 553 6.21 14.46 39.96
C ILE A 553 6.20 13.20 40.84
N THR A 554 5.54 12.14 40.38
CA THR A 554 5.50 10.84 41.07
C THR A 554 6.88 10.21 41.13
N ALA A 555 7.64 10.23 40.02
CA ALA A 555 9.03 9.76 39.98
C ALA A 555 9.95 10.56 40.93
N LEU A 556 9.82 11.89 40.96
CA LEU A 556 10.57 12.75 41.88
C LEU A 556 10.18 12.53 43.35
N LEU A 557 8.91 12.31 43.63
CA LEU A 557 8.45 11.94 44.97
C LEU A 557 9.09 10.62 45.43
N GLN A 558 9.13 9.63 44.53
CA GLN A 558 9.78 8.35 44.78
C GLN A 558 11.28 8.56 45.04
N PHE A 559 11.96 9.34 44.21
CA PHE A 559 13.37 9.70 44.39
C PHE A 559 13.65 10.29 45.78
N PHE A 560 12.85 11.28 46.21
CA PHE A 560 13.03 11.88 47.54
C PHE A 560 12.76 10.90 48.68
N ARG A 561 11.81 9.96 48.50
CA ARG A 561 11.47 8.95 49.50
C ARG A 561 12.57 7.89 49.68
N TYR A 562 13.36 7.58 48.65
CA TYR A 562 14.31 6.46 48.70
C TYR A 562 15.77 6.86 48.65
N VAL A 563 16.13 7.95 47.96
CA VAL A 563 17.53 8.37 47.78
C VAL A 563 17.93 9.44 48.80
N ARG A 564 17.00 10.31 49.22
CA ARG A 564 17.28 11.42 50.16
C ARG A 564 17.02 11.11 51.63
N VAL A 565 16.82 9.85 52.02
CA VAL A 565 16.50 9.48 53.41
C VAL A 565 17.73 8.98 54.18
N LEU A 566 18.60 9.94 54.49
CA LEU A 566 19.30 10.08 55.77
C LEU A 566 19.46 11.59 56.03
N GLY A 567 18.36 12.28 56.37
CA GLY A 567 18.40 13.63 56.94
C GLY A 567 17.89 14.82 56.11
N ALA A 568 17.49 14.67 54.84
CA ALA A 568 16.97 15.80 54.06
C ALA A 568 15.44 15.89 54.10
N THR A 569 14.91 16.93 54.75
CA THR A 569 13.47 17.25 54.76
C THR A 569 12.94 17.53 53.34
N ARG A 570 11.70 17.07 53.07
CA ARG A 570 10.98 17.37 51.83
C ARG A 570 10.98 18.88 51.59
N PRO A 571 11.24 19.38 50.36
CA PRO A 571 11.29 20.81 50.12
C PRO A 571 9.98 21.49 50.58
N PRO A 572 10.07 22.68 51.21
CA PRO A 572 8.90 23.36 51.73
C PRO A 572 7.91 23.64 50.59
N ARG A 573 6.61 23.46 50.89
CA ARG A 573 5.51 23.66 49.94
C ARG A 573 5.60 22.79 48.67
N PHE A 574 6.23 21.62 48.72
CA PHE A 574 6.35 20.69 47.58
C PHE A 574 5.02 20.43 46.86
N PHE A 575 3.94 20.21 47.60
CA PHE A 575 2.62 19.94 47.01
C PHE A 575 2.10 21.12 46.18
N LEU A 576 2.30 22.37 46.65
CA LEU A 576 1.91 23.57 45.90
C LEU A 576 2.73 23.71 44.62
N LYS A 577 4.06 23.48 44.68
CA LYS A 577 4.94 23.49 43.50
C LYS A 577 4.56 22.40 42.49
N ALA A 578 4.21 21.21 42.99
CA ALA A 578 3.75 20.09 42.17
C ALA A 578 2.42 20.41 41.46
N MET A 579 1.46 21.05 42.14
CA MET A 579 0.20 21.47 41.51
C MET A 579 0.42 22.48 40.38
N ILE A 580 1.29 23.47 40.59
CA ILE A 580 1.62 24.46 39.55
C ILE A 580 2.31 23.76 38.37
N PHE A 581 3.32 22.92 38.64
CA PHE A 581 4.04 22.22 37.59
C PHE A 581 3.16 21.24 36.80
N GLY A 582 2.38 20.41 37.50
CA GLY A 582 1.57 19.34 36.92
C GLY A 582 0.40 19.82 36.06
N TRP A 583 -0.14 21.01 36.34
CA TRP A 583 -1.29 21.55 35.61
C TRP A 583 -0.97 22.75 34.72
N VAL A 584 -0.02 23.62 35.08
CA VAL A 584 0.24 24.85 34.33
C VAL A 584 1.27 24.65 33.22
N VAL A 585 2.35 23.91 33.47
CA VAL A 585 3.40 23.68 32.45
C VAL A 585 2.86 22.99 31.18
N PRO A 586 1.98 21.97 31.28
CA PRO A 586 1.35 21.34 30.10
C PRO A 586 0.53 22.28 29.22
N VAL A 587 0.11 23.45 29.70
CA VAL A 587 -0.66 24.42 28.91
C VAL A 587 0.20 25.11 27.86
N ILE A 588 1.50 25.31 28.14
CA ILE A 588 2.40 26.12 27.31
C ILE A 588 2.56 25.53 25.89
N PRO A 589 2.85 24.22 25.69
CA PRO A 589 2.97 23.63 24.35
C PRO A 589 1.64 23.62 23.59
N VAL A 590 0.52 23.40 24.30
CA VAL A 590 -0.81 23.36 23.71
C VAL A 590 -1.21 24.72 23.15
N LEU A 591 -1.00 25.79 23.92
CA LEU A 591 -1.26 27.16 23.47
C LEU A 591 -0.35 27.55 22.30
N LEU A 592 0.91 27.13 22.31
CA LEU A 592 1.84 27.39 21.22
C LEU A 592 1.37 26.74 19.92
N VAL A 593 0.92 25.48 19.96
CA VAL A 593 0.36 24.80 18.78
C VAL A 593 -0.95 25.45 18.34
N LEU A 594 -1.84 25.81 19.26
CA LEU A 594 -3.08 26.52 18.92
C LEU A 594 -2.83 27.89 18.29
N ALA A 595 -1.77 28.60 18.69
CA ALA A 595 -1.43 29.90 18.14
C ALA A 595 -0.75 29.81 16.76
N LEU A 596 0.12 28.81 16.56
CA LEU A 596 0.92 28.68 15.34
C LEU A 596 0.26 27.83 14.24
N ALA A 597 -0.50 26.80 14.63
CA ALA A 597 -1.04 25.82 13.71
C ALA A 597 -2.33 25.15 14.25
N PRO A 598 -3.42 25.92 14.49
CA PRO A 598 -4.67 25.36 15.00
C PRO A 598 -5.31 24.35 14.03
N SER A 599 -5.08 24.51 12.72
CA SER A 599 -5.56 23.59 11.70
C SER A 599 -4.94 22.20 11.78
N SER A 600 -3.81 22.04 12.47
CA SER A 600 -3.15 20.74 12.63
C SER A 600 -3.89 19.77 13.56
N TYR A 601 -4.86 20.23 14.36
CA TYR A 601 -5.74 19.38 15.16
C TYR A 601 -6.90 18.79 14.36
N ILE A 602 -7.19 19.36 13.18
CA ILE A 602 -8.30 18.94 12.33
C ILE A 602 -7.78 17.81 11.41
N PRO A 603 -8.39 16.62 11.41
CA PRO A 603 -8.06 15.59 10.46
C PRO A 603 -8.44 16.04 9.03
N PRO A 604 -7.64 15.72 8.02
CA PRO A 604 -7.78 16.19 6.64
C PRO A 604 -9.06 15.69 5.92
N SER A 605 -9.71 14.62 6.41
CA SER A 605 -10.90 14.04 5.77
C SER A 605 -11.93 13.53 6.79
N PRO A 606 -13.24 13.71 6.51
CA PRO A 606 -14.35 13.33 7.42
C PRO A 606 -14.73 11.84 7.42
N GLU A 607 -14.17 11.01 6.53
CA GLU A 607 -14.56 9.58 6.39
C GLU A 607 -13.63 8.60 7.11
N SER A 608 -12.55 9.10 7.69
CA SER A 608 -11.61 8.31 8.45
C SER A 608 -11.89 8.53 9.91
N THR A 609 -12.14 7.46 10.68
CA THR A 609 -12.26 7.45 12.15
C THR A 609 -10.92 7.87 12.79
N ILE A 610 -10.52 9.12 12.59
CA ILE A 610 -9.25 9.67 13.01
C ILE A 610 -9.52 10.53 14.25
N LEU A 611 -9.01 10.03 15.37
CA LEU A 611 -8.84 10.76 16.62
C LEU A 611 -8.40 12.21 16.35
N CYS A 612 -9.13 13.19 16.89
CA CYS A 612 -8.75 14.60 16.79
C CYS A 612 -7.42 14.83 17.50
N TYR A 613 -6.34 15.08 16.74
CA TYR A 613 -4.98 15.10 17.29
C TYR A 613 -4.00 15.86 16.38
N PRO A 614 -2.96 16.54 16.93
CA PRO A 614 -1.96 17.23 16.13
C PRO A 614 -1.26 16.34 15.12
N SER A 615 -1.18 16.80 13.86
CA SER A 615 -0.45 16.16 12.77
C SER A 615 0.77 17.00 12.32
N GLY A 616 1.72 16.38 11.63
CA GLY A 616 2.89 17.08 11.04
C GLY A 616 3.91 17.60 12.04
N LEU A 617 4.57 18.72 11.73
CA LEU A 617 5.60 19.35 12.59
C LEU A 617 5.11 19.66 14.03
N PRO A 618 3.85 20.12 14.25
CA PRO A 618 3.30 20.31 15.58
C PRO A 618 3.24 19.04 16.45
N LEU A 619 3.11 17.85 15.86
CA LEU A 619 3.19 16.59 16.61
C LEU A 619 4.59 16.39 17.24
N TYR A 620 5.64 16.66 16.47
CA TYR A 620 7.02 16.46 16.91
C TYR A 620 7.41 17.46 18.00
N PHE A 621 7.21 18.76 17.76
CA PHE A 621 7.63 19.81 18.68
C PHE A 621 6.65 20.05 19.83
N GLY A 622 5.35 19.88 19.59
CA GLY A 622 4.30 20.11 20.57
C GLY A 622 4.12 18.96 21.55
N ILE A 623 4.35 17.71 21.11
CA ILE A 623 4.05 16.52 21.92
C ILE A 623 5.27 15.62 22.12
N LEU A 624 5.87 15.12 21.04
CA LEU A 624 6.91 14.09 21.14
C LEU A 624 8.17 14.60 21.85
N LEU A 625 8.58 15.84 21.57
CA LEU A 625 9.74 16.45 22.22
C LEU A 625 9.51 16.66 23.74
N PRO A 626 8.42 17.31 24.21
CA PRO A 626 8.11 17.39 25.64
C PRO A 626 8.02 16.03 26.34
N ILE A 627 7.33 15.07 25.73
CA ILE A 627 7.20 13.70 26.26
C ILE A 627 8.57 13.03 26.35
N GLY A 628 9.38 13.10 25.28
CA GLY A 628 10.71 12.51 25.22
C GLY A 628 11.63 13.04 26.32
N LEU A 629 11.59 14.35 26.58
CA LEU A 629 12.34 14.97 27.69
C LEU A 629 11.88 14.46 29.06
N ILE A 630 10.56 14.32 29.27
CA ILE A 630 10.00 13.80 30.51
C ILE A 630 10.38 12.32 30.71
N VAL A 631 10.25 11.50 29.67
CA VAL A 631 10.61 10.07 29.70
C VAL A 631 12.09 9.90 29.98
N ALA A 632 12.96 10.68 29.33
CA ALA A 632 14.41 10.66 29.59
C ALA A 632 14.72 11.05 31.04
N THR A 633 14.08 12.10 31.56
CA THR A 633 14.27 12.52 32.96
C THR A 633 13.81 11.45 33.94
N ASN A 634 12.64 10.84 33.68
CA ASN A 634 12.13 9.71 34.46
C ASN A 634 13.13 8.56 34.47
N LEU A 635 13.70 8.19 33.31
CA LEU A 635 14.70 7.13 33.19
C LEU A 635 15.95 7.43 34.03
N VAL A 636 16.45 8.67 34.02
CA VAL A 636 17.60 9.09 34.85
C VAL A 636 17.27 8.96 36.35
N VAL A 637 16.10 9.44 36.77
CA VAL A 637 15.63 9.32 38.16
C VAL A 637 15.56 7.86 38.58
N TYR A 638 15.06 7.00 37.70
CA TYR A 638 14.96 5.56 37.92
C TYR A 638 16.32 4.88 38.08
N VAL A 639 17.25 5.10 37.15
CA VAL A 639 18.61 4.55 37.24
C VAL A 639 19.26 4.97 38.56
N THR A 640 19.03 6.22 38.99
CA THR A 640 19.56 6.73 40.25
C THR A 640 18.95 6.03 41.47
N ILE A 641 17.63 5.78 41.48
CA ILE A 641 16.96 5.05 42.55
C ILE A 641 17.49 3.61 42.64
N ILE A 642 17.63 2.89 41.51
CA ILE A 642 18.20 1.53 41.48
C ILE A 642 19.62 1.55 42.04
N CYS A 643 20.47 2.44 41.53
CA CYS A 643 21.86 2.52 41.96
C CYS A 643 21.95 2.86 43.45
N SER A 644 21.03 3.66 43.98
CA SER A 644 20.96 3.98 45.40
C SER A 644 20.49 2.79 46.25
N ILE A 645 19.49 2.02 45.79
CA ILE A 645 18.97 0.84 46.49
C ILE A 645 20.00 -0.29 46.47
N ALA A 646 20.68 -0.52 45.34
CA ALA A 646 21.74 -1.52 45.21
C ALA A 646 22.94 -1.24 46.13
N LYS A 647 23.13 0.02 46.56
CA LYS A 647 24.18 0.43 47.50
C LYS A 647 23.80 0.27 48.97
N ILE A 648 22.54 -0.04 49.29
CA ILE A 648 22.12 -0.31 50.68
C ILE A 648 22.76 -1.64 51.08
N PRO A 649 23.69 -1.68 52.07
CA PRO A 649 24.28 -2.93 52.52
C PRO A 649 23.17 -3.84 53.01
N ASN A 650 23.25 -5.13 52.69
CA ASN A 650 22.30 -6.14 53.14
C ASN A 650 22.41 -6.29 54.67
N ARG A 651 21.84 -5.35 55.43
CA ARG A 651 21.74 -5.41 56.89
C ARG A 651 20.68 -6.44 57.22
N ARG A 652 21.08 -7.71 57.10
CA ARG A 652 20.48 -8.83 57.79
C ARG A 652 20.82 -8.66 59.27
N ASP A 653 20.08 -7.80 59.96
CA ASP A 653 19.98 -7.86 61.41
C ASP A 653 18.70 -7.18 61.85
N ILE A 654 17.91 -7.98 62.59
CA ILE A 654 16.72 -7.67 63.41
C ILE A 654 15.35 -7.93 62.75
N CYS A 655 14.68 -8.93 63.34
CA CYS A 655 13.30 -9.42 63.24
C CYS A 655 12.98 -10.51 62.19
N GLU A 656 12.89 -11.75 62.70
CA GLU A 656 12.26 -12.92 62.08
C GLU A 656 10.84 -12.63 61.57
N GLY A 657 10.51 -13.18 60.39
CA GLY A 657 9.13 -13.57 60.08
C GLY A 657 8.47 -12.97 58.83
N SER A 658 9.04 -11.96 58.16
CA SER A 658 8.53 -11.51 56.85
C SER A 658 9.55 -10.62 56.14
N PRO A 659 9.66 -10.64 54.78
CA PRO A 659 10.37 -9.57 54.09
C PRO A 659 9.77 -8.24 54.58
N PRO A 660 10.58 -7.26 55.00
CA PRO A 660 10.02 -6.06 55.59
C PRO A 660 9.06 -5.47 54.57
N LEU A 661 7.83 -5.19 54.96
CA LEU A 661 6.74 -4.62 54.15
C LEU A 661 7.24 -3.53 53.17
N VAL A 662 8.30 -2.82 53.58
CA VAL A 662 9.09 -1.85 52.82
C VAL A 662 9.72 -2.41 51.53
N LEU A 663 10.35 -3.59 51.53
CA LEU A 663 10.97 -4.23 50.36
C LEU A 663 9.91 -4.71 49.35
N GLN A 664 8.76 -5.15 49.85
CA GLN A 664 7.61 -5.51 49.01
C GLN A 664 6.99 -4.27 48.37
N GLN A 665 6.77 -3.19 49.14
CA GLN A 665 6.30 -1.90 48.65
C GLN A 665 7.30 -1.24 47.67
N LEU A 666 8.60 -1.48 47.86
CA LEU A 666 9.68 -1.08 46.95
C LEU A 666 9.61 -1.80 45.60
N ARG A 667 9.51 -3.14 45.61
CA ARG A 667 9.38 -3.96 44.40
C ARG A 667 8.10 -3.62 43.63
N LEU A 668 7.03 -3.31 44.35
CA LEU A 668 5.73 -2.97 43.78
C LEU A 668 5.73 -1.56 43.14
N GLY A 669 6.31 -0.55 43.81
CA GLY A 669 6.50 0.79 43.23
C GLY A 669 7.46 0.81 42.04
N PHE A 670 8.43 -0.11 42.02
CA PHE A 670 9.37 -0.31 40.90
C PHE A 670 8.67 -0.83 39.63
N VAL A 671 7.80 -1.84 39.76
CA VAL A 671 7.04 -2.40 38.61
C VAL A 671 6.11 -1.35 38.00
N LEU A 672 5.47 -0.53 38.85
CA LEU A 672 4.56 0.52 38.41
C LEU A 672 5.27 1.58 37.56
N PHE A 673 6.48 2.00 37.97
CA PHE A 673 7.28 2.97 37.23
C PHE A 673 7.66 2.46 35.83
N PHE A 674 8.03 1.18 35.73
CA PHE A 674 8.42 0.56 34.46
C PHE A 674 7.23 0.45 33.49
N LEU A 675 6.05 0.08 33.99
CA LEU A 675 4.84 0.03 33.17
C LEU A 675 4.42 1.41 32.65
N LEU A 676 4.56 2.45 33.48
CA LEU A 676 4.28 3.83 33.10
C LEU A 676 5.29 4.41 32.10
N GLY A 677 6.57 4.02 32.16
CA GLY A 677 7.60 4.50 31.24
C GLY A 677 7.71 3.73 29.93
N LEU A 678 7.59 2.39 29.97
CA LEU A 678 7.78 1.53 28.80
C LEU A 678 6.67 1.69 27.75
N SER A 679 5.43 1.82 28.20
CA SER A 679 4.28 2.01 27.31
C SER A 679 4.54 3.16 26.35
N TRP A 680 4.98 4.30 26.87
CA TRP A 680 5.30 5.47 26.07
C TRP A 680 6.60 5.37 25.27
N LEU A 681 7.57 4.56 25.71
CA LEU A 681 8.71 4.19 24.86
C LEU A 681 8.23 3.43 23.61
N PHE A 682 7.29 2.50 23.76
CA PHE A 682 6.66 1.84 22.62
C PHE A 682 5.87 2.83 21.76
N GLY A 683 5.16 3.79 22.36
CA GLY A 683 4.47 4.85 21.63
C GLY A 683 5.41 5.73 20.81
N MET A 684 6.57 6.11 21.34
CA MET A 684 7.59 6.86 20.60
C MET A 684 8.22 6.02 19.46
N MET A 685 8.52 4.74 19.70
CA MET A 685 9.03 3.84 18.66
C MET A 685 8.00 3.63 17.54
N ALA A 686 6.71 3.50 17.89
CA ALA A 686 5.62 3.46 16.93
C ALA A 686 5.53 4.76 16.12
N ALA A 687 5.61 5.92 16.77
CA ALA A 687 5.60 7.23 16.12
C ALA A 687 6.80 7.45 15.19
N LEU A 688 7.97 6.88 15.51
CA LEU A 688 9.20 6.93 14.72
C LEU A 688 9.30 5.84 13.64
N GLY A 689 8.28 4.99 13.47
CA GLY A 689 8.21 4.04 12.36
C GLY A 689 8.86 2.68 12.61
N ALA A 690 9.09 2.28 13.87
CA ALA A 690 9.71 0.99 14.22
C ALA A 690 8.81 -0.25 14.00
N GLY A 691 7.60 -0.10 13.44
CA GLY A 691 6.68 -1.19 13.08
C GLY A 691 5.38 -1.23 13.89
N PHE A 692 4.35 -1.90 13.36
CA PHE A 692 2.98 -1.93 13.93
C PHE A 692 2.89 -2.63 15.30
N VAL A 693 3.82 -3.54 15.60
CA VAL A 693 3.89 -4.26 16.89
C VAL A 693 4.02 -3.27 18.06
N PHE A 694 4.79 -2.21 17.90
CA PHE A 694 4.96 -1.18 18.94
C PHE A 694 3.68 -0.39 19.20
N SER A 695 2.82 -0.21 18.19
CA SER A 695 1.50 0.42 18.37
C SER A 695 0.57 -0.47 19.20
N TYR A 696 0.56 -1.79 18.98
CA TYR A 696 -0.19 -2.73 19.81
C TYR A 696 0.32 -2.78 21.25
N LEU A 697 1.65 -2.86 21.42
CA LEU A 697 2.26 -2.83 22.75
C LEU A 697 1.93 -1.52 23.48
N PHE A 698 1.99 -0.39 22.80
CA PHE A 698 1.59 0.91 23.34
C PHE A 698 0.11 0.93 23.73
N CYS A 699 -0.80 0.55 22.84
CA CYS A 699 -2.24 0.53 23.12
C CYS A 699 -2.56 -0.36 24.33
N VAL A 700 -2.07 -1.60 24.38
CA VAL A 700 -2.34 -2.52 25.51
C VAL A 700 -1.76 -1.99 26.82
N SER A 701 -0.47 -1.62 26.82
CA SER A 701 0.20 -1.21 28.05
C SER A 701 -0.22 0.19 28.53
N GLY A 702 -0.51 1.11 27.61
CA GLY A 702 -0.91 2.49 27.90
C GLY A 702 -2.35 2.60 28.41
N THR A 703 -3.27 1.82 27.83
CA THR A 703 -4.70 1.94 28.19
C THR A 703 -5.03 1.28 29.52
N VAL A 704 -4.29 0.26 29.96
CA VAL A 704 -4.54 -0.44 31.24
C VAL A 704 -3.93 0.27 32.46
N GLN A 705 -3.18 1.37 32.26
CA GLN A 705 -2.41 2.04 33.32
C GLN A 705 -3.22 2.44 34.57
N GLY A 706 -4.42 2.99 34.40
CA GLY A 706 -5.27 3.38 35.53
C GLY A 706 -5.79 2.20 36.35
N PHE A 707 -6.03 1.06 35.71
CA PHE A 707 -6.40 -0.17 36.40
C PHE A 707 -5.23 -0.75 37.20
N VAL A 708 -4.01 -0.71 36.65
CA VAL A 708 -2.80 -1.10 37.38
C VAL A 708 -2.62 -0.24 38.64
N LEU A 709 -2.84 1.08 38.55
CA LEU A 709 -2.78 1.95 39.74
C LEU A 709 -3.75 1.51 40.84
N PHE A 710 -4.98 1.13 40.47
CA PHE A 710 -5.99 0.67 41.43
C PHE A 710 -5.56 -0.63 42.12
N LEU A 711 -5.13 -1.63 41.35
CA LEU A 711 -4.63 -2.89 41.91
C LEU A 711 -3.49 -2.64 42.89
N PHE A 712 -2.54 -1.78 42.53
CA PHE A 712 -1.34 -1.57 43.32
C PHE A 712 -1.60 -0.77 44.61
N PHE A 713 -2.35 0.32 44.53
CA PHE A 713 -2.53 1.23 45.67
C PHE A 713 -3.75 0.93 46.54
N VAL A 714 -4.72 0.16 46.05
CA VAL A 714 -5.94 -0.18 46.80
C VAL A 714 -5.98 -1.66 47.16
N VAL A 715 -5.82 -2.55 46.18
CA VAL A 715 -6.01 -4.01 46.38
C VAL A 715 -4.78 -4.68 47.00
N CYS A 716 -3.59 -4.37 46.48
CA CYS A 716 -2.34 -5.02 46.89
C CYS A 716 -1.66 -4.34 48.08
N ASP A 717 -1.95 -3.07 48.36
CA ASP A 717 -1.40 -2.37 49.53
C ASP A 717 -2.09 -2.85 50.81
N PRO A 718 -1.40 -3.59 51.71
CA PRO A 718 -2.04 -4.20 52.88
C PRO A 718 -2.65 -3.14 53.81
N SER A 719 -2.01 -1.97 53.91
CA SER A 719 -2.52 -0.85 54.73
C SER A 719 -3.81 -0.25 54.20
N THR A 720 -4.05 -0.31 52.89
CA THR A 720 -5.28 0.20 52.27
C THR A 720 -6.35 -0.88 52.21
N ARG A 721 -5.98 -2.14 51.93
CA ARG A 721 -6.90 -3.28 51.96
C ARG A 721 -7.55 -3.47 53.32
N ASN A 722 -6.79 -3.31 54.41
CA ASN A 722 -7.30 -3.41 55.78
C ASN A 722 -8.30 -2.31 56.16
N LEU A 723 -8.47 -1.25 55.35
CA LEU A 723 -9.53 -0.26 55.57
C LEU A 723 -10.88 -0.74 55.03
N TRP A 724 -10.87 -1.67 54.08
CA TRP A 724 -12.05 -2.22 53.41
C TRP A 724 -12.53 -3.56 53.99
N THR A 725 -11.67 -4.24 54.75
CA THR A 725 -11.97 -5.49 55.49
C THR A 725 -12.18 -5.18 56.96
#